data_AF-G2LEE9-F1
#
_entry.id   AF-G2LEE9-F1
#
_cell.length_a   1.000
_cell.length_b   1.000
_cell.length_c   1.000
_cell.angle_alpha   90.00
_cell.angle_beta   90.00
_cell.angle_gamma   90.00
#
_symmetry.space_group_name_H-M   'P 1'
#
loop_
_entity.id
_entity.type
_entity.pdbx_description
1 polymer ?
#
loop_
_entity_poly.entity_id
_entity_poly.type
_entity_poly.pdbx_seq_one_letter_code
_entity_poly.pdbx_strand_id
1 'polypeptide(L)'
;MRFRLTRHPFTVVTCGLAAVALFYIVFAIVVLGRYGGYEKDFGWQYKVEADHYALAARDESLREVDGWRLVAINGDTRLFPIARDRMIWLHLRDIAPGQTYTLQVSRGAEMRELTLTSSLRWQWQLVWHALAYGLVTLSFAGFALFLGFLRPEDGLARLAALAAFATSAIPCFRMLEPVAPLFSTVELTLFYAMVTSYPIFLALGVHFYARFPSRARLAAVWRPVIVLGYVLGALIGGGYRWLDWVTVQGRPQAIELMIRFGTVFYALDPLALVYLLAGFVVLVVVVTGNYRRLKEPDDRRRIQWAVYGTLVGIAPFAVLTAVEVVFGAYRGALAANPTYQLLTFFSEITYIAIPVTLGYTIVRHRLFDVKVIVRRGVQYALAKRALTALVVVPLAWLVLMALLNTHLTVRELFLTNPLSVALGIFAALALRFQAPLQQWIDRRFFRDQYDRERLLIELPEQLKQQTSLDELTDLVTREITAALHPKTFRLVFLSTAAGQETLAETQRPSRYLSLPERSPLADYMQLATGAQDVPLPPEAQLSAFEQSILEQVQAALLVPMKNADGRLVGLMMLGEKQSEEPYSALDRQTLQAIGAQVGIIHDNTRLRAQVERVERMRREVLARLDEQEINLVKECPVCGRCYDANVNLCADDRAELTLSLPVERVIEGKYRLDSLLGKGGMGAVYLAHDLRLNRSVAIKVILAHLFGDPAALRRFEREARTAAALRHPNLVAVYDFGRTGAGGAYLVMEVVRGRSLRAELRQRRRLDGPTAALWFDQIFEGIKAAHAAGIVHRDLKPENVVICDDCSAESRQPVIKVLDFGLAKSSLEDEQTITRPGMVMGTVGYMAPEQAMGREAVAGSDIFSLGVMLVEALTGDVPFPRRNFSEYVVAVRNQTMHLSLGTTPEAKTLERIVRRALSREPEERYASVAEFQAAVIPALQFYAVHPAAAPKPASADDMPTLPAPRHLEGSAHAPTLAEPAAPDIKP
;
A
#
# COMPACT_ATOMS: atom_id res chain seq x y z
N MET A 1 -13.56 -1.24 -17.85
CA MET A 1 -12.54 -1.16 -18.92
C MET A 1 -13.15 -0.56 -20.17
N ARG A 2 -12.96 0.75 -20.44
CA ARG A 2 -13.20 1.31 -21.77
C ARG A 2 -11.94 1.03 -22.61
N PHE A 3 -11.95 -0.03 -23.42
CA PHE A 3 -10.96 -0.15 -24.49
C PHE A 3 -11.17 1.07 -25.40
N ARG A 4 -10.29 2.08 -25.29
CA ARG A 4 -10.09 2.99 -26.41
C ARG A 4 -9.52 2.11 -27.52
N LEU A 5 -10.38 1.57 -28.38
CA LEU A 5 -9.98 1.10 -29.71
C LEU A 5 -9.30 2.29 -30.36
N THR A 6 -7.97 2.32 -30.25
CA THR A 6 -7.13 3.38 -30.78
C THR A 6 -7.31 3.40 -32.29
N ARG A 7 -7.46 4.60 -32.86
CA ARG A 7 -7.61 4.88 -34.30
C ARG A 7 -6.35 4.54 -35.12
N HIS A 8 -5.60 3.51 -34.75
CA HIS A 8 -4.40 3.12 -35.46
C HIS A 8 -4.80 2.26 -36.69
N PRO A 9 -4.28 2.55 -37.90
CA PRO A 9 -4.67 1.84 -39.13
C PRO A 9 -4.41 0.33 -39.05
N PHE A 10 -3.40 -0.11 -38.28
CA PHE A 10 -3.14 -1.53 -38.06
C PHE A 10 -4.25 -2.26 -37.28
N THR A 11 -5.03 -1.55 -36.46
CA THR A 11 -6.19 -2.13 -35.77
C THR A 11 -7.24 -2.58 -36.78
N VAL A 12 -7.44 -1.81 -37.87
CA VAL A 12 -8.33 -2.16 -38.98
C VAL A 12 -7.81 -3.39 -39.71
N VAL A 13 -6.51 -3.45 -39.99
CA VAL A 13 -5.86 -4.63 -40.58
C VAL A 13 -6.04 -5.85 -39.68
N THR A 14 -5.86 -5.71 -38.37
CA THR A 14 -6.05 -6.78 -37.39
C THR A 14 -7.50 -7.27 -37.39
N CYS A 15 -8.48 -6.36 -37.40
CA CYS A 15 -9.90 -6.74 -37.50
C CYS A 15 -10.24 -7.43 -38.84
N GLY A 16 -9.65 -6.98 -39.95
CA GLY A 16 -9.81 -7.63 -41.26
C GLY A 16 -9.26 -9.06 -41.26
N LEU A 17 -8.03 -9.25 -40.78
CA LEU A 17 -7.43 -10.58 -40.63
C LEU A 17 -8.19 -11.45 -39.62
N ALA A 18 -8.74 -10.86 -38.56
CA ALA A 18 -9.62 -11.54 -37.61
C ALA A 18 -10.87 -12.09 -38.30
N ALA A 19 -11.52 -11.27 -39.12
CA ALA A 19 -12.72 -11.64 -39.85
C ALA A 19 -12.43 -12.77 -40.86
N VAL A 20 -11.28 -12.70 -41.55
CA VAL A 20 -10.82 -13.76 -42.46
C VAL A 20 -10.54 -15.06 -41.71
N ALA A 21 -9.81 -15.00 -40.58
CA ALA A 21 -9.52 -16.17 -39.77
C ALA A 21 -10.81 -16.79 -39.20
N LEU A 22 -11.74 -15.97 -38.69
CA LEU A 22 -13.04 -16.42 -38.20
C LEU A 22 -13.88 -17.05 -39.32
N PHE A 23 -13.91 -16.45 -40.50
CA PHE A 23 -14.58 -17.01 -41.67
C PHE A 23 -14.05 -18.40 -42.00
N TYR A 24 -12.73 -18.59 -42.06
CA TYR A 24 -12.14 -19.91 -42.36
C TYR A 24 -12.37 -20.93 -41.24
N ILE A 25 -12.35 -20.51 -39.96
CA ILE A 25 -12.70 -21.40 -38.85
C ILE A 25 -14.16 -21.84 -38.97
N VAL A 26 -15.10 -20.92 -39.24
CA VAL A 26 -16.53 -21.24 -39.42
C VAL A 26 -16.73 -22.13 -40.64
N PHE A 27 -16.10 -21.81 -41.77
CA PHE A 27 -16.10 -22.64 -42.97
C PHE A 27 -15.66 -24.06 -42.64
N ALA A 28 -14.55 -24.19 -41.92
CA ALA A 28 -14.01 -25.50 -41.59
C ALA A 28 -14.91 -26.28 -40.62
N ILE A 29 -15.54 -25.63 -39.64
CA ILE A 29 -16.54 -26.25 -38.75
C ILE A 29 -17.75 -26.74 -39.55
N VAL A 30 -18.27 -25.93 -40.47
CA VAL A 30 -19.43 -26.31 -41.31
C VAL A 30 -19.10 -27.49 -42.20
N VAL A 31 -17.93 -27.46 -42.83
CA VAL A 31 -17.45 -28.53 -43.72
C VAL A 31 -17.22 -29.83 -42.95
N LEU A 32 -16.55 -29.79 -41.80
CA LEU A 32 -16.36 -30.96 -40.94
C LEU A 32 -17.68 -31.45 -40.34
N GLY A 33 -18.63 -30.57 -40.06
CA GLY A 33 -19.97 -30.96 -39.62
C GLY A 33 -20.77 -31.67 -40.71
N ARG A 34 -20.56 -31.30 -41.99
CA ARG A 34 -21.22 -31.92 -43.14
C ARG A 34 -20.59 -33.25 -43.54
N TYR A 35 -19.27 -33.29 -43.68
CA TYR A 35 -18.55 -34.46 -44.20
C TYR A 35 -17.95 -35.35 -43.11
N GLY A 36 -17.94 -34.91 -41.84
CA GLY A 36 -17.43 -35.70 -40.72
C GLY A 36 -15.98 -36.16 -40.90
N GLY A 37 -15.68 -37.36 -40.40
CA GLY A 37 -14.45 -38.11 -40.68
C GLY A 37 -14.59 -39.06 -41.86
N TYR A 38 -15.44 -38.74 -42.85
CA TYR A 38 -15.58 -39.56 -44.05
C TYR A 38 -14.53 -39.15 -45.09
N GLU A 39 -13.80 -40.13 -45.60
CA GLU A 39 -12.97 -40.00 -46.78
C GLU A 39 -13.66 -40.70 -47.97
N LYS A 40 -13.46 -40.16 -49.17
CA LYS A 40 -13.90 -40.80 -50.41
C LYS A 40 -12.98 -41.99 -50.71
N ASP A 41 -13.52 -43.20 -50.65
CA ASP A 41 -12.78 -44.42 -50.94
C ASP A 41 -13.12 -44.93 -52.33
N PHE A 42 -12.08 -45.25 -53.10
CA PHE A 42 -12.21 -45.78 -54.45
C PHE A 42 -11.95 -47.28 -54.48
N GLY A 43 -11.55 -47.91 -53.37
CA GLY A 43 -11.26 -49.35 -53.30
C GLY A 43 -9.84 -49.73 -53.72
N TRP A 44 -9.04 -48.76 -54.16
CA TRP A 44 -7.63 -48.94 -54.54
C TRP A 44 -6.79 -47.70 -54.20
N GLN A 45 -5.47 -47.90 -54.20
CA GLN A 45 -4.43 -46.88 -54.16
C GLN A 45 -3.49 -47.09 -55.35
N TYR A 46 -2.53 -46.20 -55.53
CA TYR A 46 -1.46 -46.41 -56.50
C TYR A 46 -0.10 -46.31 -55.83
N LYS A 47 0.87 -46.98 -56.45
CA LYS A 47 2.30 -46.80 -56.22
C LYS A 47 2.89 -46.13 -57.45
N VAL A 48 3.67 -45.08 -57.24
CA VAL A 48 4.37 -44.42 -58.33
C VAL A 48 5.64 -45.22 -58.65
N GLU A 49 5.70 -45.81 -59.84
CA GLU A 49 6.91 -46.40 -60.40
C GLU A 49 7.56 -45.43 -61.40
N ALA A 50 8.79 -45.71 -61.83
CA ALA A 50 9.62 -44.74 -62.55
C ALA A 50 8.96 -44.14 -63.82
N ASP A 51 8.10 -44.90 -64.51
CA ASP A 51 7.45 -44.51 -65.76
C ASP A 51 5.92 -44.68 -65.76
N HIS A 52 5.32 -45.22 -64.69
CA HIS A 52 3.88 -45.48 -64.64
C HIS A 52 3.32 -45.53 -63.21
N TYR A 53 1.99 -45.53 -63.10
CA TYR A 53 1.29 -45.80 -61.84
C TYR A 53 0.96 -47.30 -61.77
N ALA A 54 1.39 -47.97 -60.72
CA ALA A 54 0.98 -49.34 -60.42
C ALA A 54 -0.23 -49.31 -59.48
N LEU A 55 -1.26 -50.09 -59.78
CA LEU A 55 -2.43 -50.23 -58.90
C LEU A 55 -2.03 -51.00 -57.64
N ALA A 56 -2.46 -50.52 -56.48
CA ALA A 56 -2.32 -51.14 -55.18
C ALA A 56 -3.72 -51.41 -54.62
N ALA A 57 -4.14 -52.67 -54.61
CA ALA A 57 -5.49 -53.07 -54.20
C ALA A 57 -5.71 -52.80 -52.71
N ARG A 58 -6.81 -52.11 -52.37
CA ARG A 58 -7.32 -52.04 -50.99
C ARG A 58 -8.47 -53.03 -50.78
N ASP A 59 -9.32 -53.19 -51.79
CA ASP A 59 -10.42 -54.14 -51.78
C ASP A 59 -9.98 -55.55 -52.19
N GLU A 60 -10.60 -56.54 -51.56
CA GLU A 60 -10.32 -57.94 -51.81
C GLU A 60 -10.63 -58.36 -53.26
N SER A 61 -11.62 -57.72 -53.88
CA SER A 61 -12.00 -57.91 -55.30
C SER A 61 -10.93 -57.45 -56.29
N LEU A 62 -9.93 -56.68 -55.85
CA LEU A 62 -8.87 -56.13 -56.70
C LEU A 62 -7.52 -56.82 -56.48
N ARG A 63 -7.43 -57.83 -55.61
CA ARG A 63 -6.15 -58.52 -55.31
C ARG A 63 -5.51 -59.18 -56.54
N GLU A 64 -6.30 -59.66 -57.49
CA GLU A 64 -5.77 -60.30 -58.71
C GLU A 64 -5.01 -59.33 -59.64
N VAL A 65 -5.38 -58.05 -59.59
CA VAL A 65 -4.80 -56.98 -60.40
C VAL A 65 -3.85 -56.09 -59.60
N ASP A 66 -3.46 -56.53 -58.40
CA ASP A 66 -2.50 -55.82 -57.55
C ASP A 66 -1.13 -55.76 -58.23
N GLY A 67 -0.53 -54.57 -58.26
CA GLY A 67 0.72 -54.26 -58.94
C GLY A 67 0.62 -54.06 -60.46
N TRP A 68 -0.58 -54.10 -61.06
CA TRP A 68 -0.74 -53.90 -62.51
C TRP A 68 -0.62 -52.43 -62.91
N ARG A 69 -0.15 -52.15 -64.12
CA ARG A 69 0.01 -50.78 -64.63
C ARG A 69 -1.34 -50.15 -64.90
N LEU A 70 -1.59 -48.99 -64.34
CA LEU A 70 -2.77 -48.17 -64.61
C LEU A 70 -2.62 -47.47 -65.97
N VAL A 71 -3.55 -47.72 -66.88
CA VAL A 71 -3.53 -47.25 -68.28
C VAL A 71 -4.52 -46.12 -68.53
N ALA A 72 -5.75 -46.23 -68.00
CA ALA A 72 -6.77 -45.18 -68.15
C ALA A 72 -7.74 -45.16 -66.96
N ILE A 73 -8.29 -43.97 -66.68
CA ILE A 73 -9.42 -43.78 -65.75
C ILE A 73 -10.55 -43.13 -66.56
N ASN A 74 -11.75 -43.72 -66.55
CA ASN A 74 -12.90 -43.26 -67.33
C ASN A 74 -12.59 -43.05 -68.83
N GLY A 75 -11.71 -43.89 -69.40
CA GLY A 75 -11.28 -43.82 -70.80
C GLY A 75 -10.24 -42.73 -71.13
N ASP A 76 -9.80 -41.92 -70.15
CA ASP A 76 -8.72 -40.95 -70.34
C ASP A 76 -7.36 -41.59 -70.06
N THR A 77 -6.50 -41.65 -71.07
CA THR A 77 -5.16 -42.26 -71.02
C THR A 77 -4.07 -41.29 -70.57
N ARG A 78 -4.41 -40.02 -70.30
CA ARG A 78 -3.46 -38.98 -69.87
C ARG A 78 -3.09 -39.13 -68.39
N LEU A 79 -2.42 -40.23 -68.08
CA LEU A 79 -1.93 -40.59 -66.74
C LEU A 79 -0.41 -40.53 -66.71
N PHE A 80 0.14 -39.35 -66.38
CA PHE A 80 1.60 -39.14 -66.28
C PHE A 80 2.07 -39.10 -64.82
N PRO A 81 3.12 -39.87 -64.44
CA PRO A 81 3.66 -39.91 -63.07
C PRO A 81 4.39 -38.63 -62.61
N ILE A 82 4.58 -37.66 -63.51
CA ILE A 82 5.36 -36.44 -63.27
C ILE A 82 4.72 -35.51 -62.21
N ALA A 83 3.42 -35.62 -61.93
CA ALA A 83 2.71 -34.73 -61.00
C ALA A 83 2.22 -35.39 -59.69
N ARG A 84 2.68 -36.61 -59.35
CA ARG A 84 2.26 -37.39 -58.18
C ARG A 84 0.73 -37.36 -57.98
N ASP A 85 0.26 -37.14 -56.75
CA ASP A 85 -1.10 -37.41 -56.29
C ASP A 85 -2.20 -36.55 -56.91
N ARG A 86 -1.86 -35.35 -57.41
CA ARG A 86 -2.84 -34.41 -57.98
C ARG A 86 -3.40 -34.87 -59.34
N MET A 87 -2.63 -35.66 -60.12
CA MET A 87 -3.06 -36.10 -61.45
C MET A 87 -4.19 -37.13 -61.36
N ILE A 88 -4.03 -38.14 -60.51
CA ILE A 88 -5.07 -39.17 -60.28
C ILE A 88 -6.29 -38.54 -59.61
N TRP A 89 -6.08 -37.61 -58.68
CA TRP A 89 -7.15 -36.88 -58.04
C TRP A 89 -8.03 -36.11 -59.03
N LEU A 90 -7.47 -35.46 -60.06
CA LEU A 90 -8.25 -34.72 -61.06
C LEU A 90 -9.22 -35.61 -61.85
N HIS A 91 -8.82 -36.85 -62.16
CA HIS A 91 -9.67 -37.83 -62.85
C HIS A 91 -10.79 -38.37 -61.96
N LEU A 92 -10.55 -38.43 -60.65
CA LEU A 92 -11.45 -39.03 -59.66
C LEU A 92 -12.33 -38.01 -58.92
N ARG A 93 -11.99 -36.72 -58.97
CA ARG A 93 -12.63 -35.63 -58.22
C ARG A 93 -14.15 -35.58 -58.42
N ASP A 94 -14.57 -35.55 -59.69
CA ASP A 94 -15.97 -35.31 -60.08
C ASP A 94 -16.89 -36.53 -59.91
N ILE A 95 -16.34 -37.69 -59.54
CA ILE A 95 -17.13 -38.92 -59.31
C ILE A 95 -17.89 -38.75 -57.98
N ALA A 96 -19.20 -38.58 -57.95
CA ALA A 96 -19.91 -38.49 -56.67
C ALA A 96 -19.84 -39.83 -55.90
N PRO A 97 -19.95 -39.86 -54.55
CA PRO A 97 -20.07 -41.10 -53.80
C PRO A 97 -21.23 -41.96 -54.31
N GLY A 98 -21.00 -43.27 -54.49
CA GLY A 98 -21.97 -44.20 -55.06
C GLY A 98 -22.04 -44.22 -56.59
N GLN A 99 -21.25 -43.38 -57.30
CA GLN A 99 -21.14 -43.45 -58.75
C GLN A 99 -20.11 -44.48 -59.20
N THR A 100 -20.41 -45.15 -60.30
CA THR A 100 -19.49 -46.08 -60.96
C THR A 100 -18.48 -45.35 -61.83
N TYR A 101 -17.26 -45.86 -61.88
CA TYR A 101 -16.19 -45.36 -62.73
C TYR A 101 -15.41 -46.54 -63.32
N THR A 102 -14.76 -46.33 -64.46
CA THR A 102 -13.98 -47.39 -65.13
C THR A 102 -12.50 -47.18 -64.95
N LEU A 103 -11.79 -48.30 -64.80
CA LEU A 103 -10.36 -48.33 -64.57
C LEU A 103 -9.73 -49.39 -65.49
N GLN A 104 -8.80 -48.96 -66.35
CA GLN A 104 -8.10 -49.86 -67.27
C GLN A 104 -6.69 -50.13 -66.73
N VAL A 105 -6.37 -51.40 -66.54
CA VAL A 105 -5.06 -51.86 -66.05
C VAL A 105 -4.42 -52.87 -67.00
N SER A 106 -3.09 -52.91 -67.02
CA SER A 106 -2.32 -53.81 -67.87
C SER A 106 -1.18 -54.50 -67.16
N ARG A 107 -0.86 -55.71 -67.60
CA ARG A 107 0.34 -56.44 -67.21
C ARG A 107 0.92 -57.10 -68.47
N GLY A 108 1.99 -56.51 -69.01
CA GLY A 108 2.52 -56.93 -70.31
C GLY A 108 1.52 -56.65 -71.44
N ALA A 109 1.07 -57.69 -72.14
CA ALA A 109 0.08 -57.61 -73.22
C ALA A 109 -1.38 -57.81 -72.76
N GLU A 110 -1.60 -58.25 -71.52
CA GLU A 110 -2.95 -58.45 -70.96
C GLU A 110 -3.52 -57.12 -70.46
N MET A 111 -4.72 -56.77 -70.93
CA MET A 111 -5.49 -55.58 -70.53
C MET A 111 -6.78 -56.02 -69.85
N ARG A 112 -7.12 -55.38 -68.73
CA ARG A 112 -8.41 -55.57 -68.05
C ARG A 112 -9.07 -54.23 -67.78
N GLU A 113 -10.37 -54.16 -68.03
CA GLU A 113 -11.21 -53.03 -67.67
C GLU A 113 -12.08 -53.41 -66.46
N LEU A 114 -11.98 -52.61 -65.41
CA LEU A 114 -12.65 -52.83 -64.13
C LEU A 114 -13.66 -51.71 -63.93
N THR A 115 -14.90 -52.09 -63.61
CA THR A 115 -15.94 -51.13 -63.23
C THR A 115 -16.06 -51.14 -61.72
N LEU A 116 -15.75 -50.01 -61.09
CA LEU A 116 -15.71 -49.86 -59.64
C LEU A 116 -16.72 -48.80 -59.19
N THR A 117 -17.16 -48.89 -57.94
CA THR A 117 -18.10 -47.92 -57.35
C THR A 117 -17.38 -47.13 -56.27
N SER A 118 -17.51 -45.80 -56.29
CA SER A 118 -16.97 -44.96 -55.21
C SER A 118 -17.79 -45.17 -53.93
N SER A 119 -17.13 -45.22 -52.78
CA SER A 119 -17.78 -45.37 -51.47
C SER A 119 -17.28 -44.30 -50.48
N LEU A 120 -17.95 -44.17 -49.35
CA LEU A 120 -17.50 -43.34 -48.24
C LEU A 120 -16.97 -44.25 -47.13
N ARG A 121 -15.78 -43.94 -46.63
CA ARG A 121 -15.15 -44.67 -45.53
C ARG A 121 -14.94 -43.76 -44.34
N TRP A 122 -15.49 -44.16 -43.20
CA TRP A 122 -15.27 -43.46 -41.94
C TRP A 122 -13.88 -43.75 -41.36
N GLN A 123 -13.16 -42.70 -40.97
CA GLN A 123 -11.85 -42.82 -40.30
C GLN A 123 -11.80 -41.91 -39.06
N TRP A 124 -11.76 -42.54 -37.89
CA TRP A 124 -11.65 -41.85 -36.60
C TRP A 124 -10.39 -40.98 -36.48
N GLN A 125 -9.31 -41.36 -37.17
CA GLN A 125 -8.05 -40.62 -37.16
C GLN A 125 -8.21 -39.20 -37.71
N LEU A 126 -9.03 -39.02 -38.75
CA LEU A 126 -9.29 -37.71 -39.37
C LEU A 126 -9.88 -36.71 -38.38
N VAL A 127 -10.75 -37.18 -37.49
CA VAL A 127 -11.38 -36.36 -36.46
C VAL A 127 -10.34 -35.86 -35.45
N TRP A 128 -9.41 -36.72 -35.00
CA TRP A 128 -8.38 -36.33 -34.04
C TRP A 128 -7.38 -35.33 -34.62
N HIS A 129 -6.92 -35.55 -35.86
CA HIS A 129 -6.04 -34.61 -36.55
C HIS A 129 -6.75 -33.27 -36.79
N ALA A 130 -8.03 -33.31 -37.19
CA ALA A 130 -8.82 -32.08 -37.35
C ALA A 130 -8.95 -31.30 -36.04
N LEU A 131 -9.18 -31.98 -34.91
CA LEU A 131 -9.24 -31.33 -33.59
C LEU A 131 -7.88 -30.74 -33.17
N ALA A 132 -6.78 -31.46 -33.39
CA ALA A 132 -5.43 -30.98 -33.09
C ALA A 132 -5.11 -29.71 -33.90
N TYR A 133 -5.30 -29.76 -35.22
CA TYR A 133 -5.08 -28.62 -36.10
C TYR A 133 -6.01 -27.45 -35.78
N GLY A 134 -7.29 -27.70 -35.49
CA GLY A 134 -8.23 -26.65 -35.07
C GLY A 134 -7.77 -25.94 -33.80
N LEU A 135 -7.26 -26.68 -32.81
CA LEU A 135 -6.72 -26.10 -31.58
C LEU A 135 -5.47 -25.25 -31.84
N VAL A 136 -4.55 -25.73 -32.70
CA VAL A 136 -3.37 -24.98 -33.12
C VAL A 136 -3.77 -23.69 -33.85
N THR A 137 -4.70 -23.77 -34.81
CA THR A 137 -5.24 -22.61 -35.54
C THR A 137 -5.80 -21.56 -34.59
N LEU A 138 -6.66 -21.97 -33.65
CA LEU A 138 -7.27 -21.07 -32.66
C LEU A 138 -6.21 -20.44 -31.75
N SER A 139 -5.20 -21.20 -31.34
CA SER A 139 -4.12 -20.69 -30.50
C SER A 139 -3.30 -19.61 -31.21
N PHE A 140 -2.92 -19.82 -32.47
CA PHE A 140 -2.18 -18.81 -33.25
C PHE A 140 -3.04 -17.60 -33.61
N ALA A 141 -4.30 -17.81 -34.03
CA ALA A 141 -5.21 -16.71 -34.34
C ALA A 141 -5.51 -15.88 -33.08
N GLY A 142 -5.77 -16.53 -31.94
CA GLY A 142 -5.98 -15.85 -30.66
C GLY A 142 -4.76 -15.05 -30.19
N PHE A 143 -3.56 -15.63 -30.34
CA PHE A 143 -2.30 -14.93 -30.06
C PHE A 143 -2.08 -13.73 -31.00
N ALA A 144 -2.38 -13.87 -32.29
CA ALA A 144 -2.28 -12.80 -33.27
C ALA A 144 -3.22 -11.63 -32.94
N LEU A 145 -4.48 -11.92 -32.58
CA LEU A 145 -5.46 -10.93 -32.14
C LEU A 145 -4.99 -10.22 -30.87
N PHE A 146 -4.55 -10.99 -29.86
CA PHE A 146 -4.04 -10.46 -28.62
C PHE A 146 -2.93 -9.42 -28.88
N LEU A 147 -1.94 -9.76 -29.71
CA LEU A 147 -0.86 -8.84 -30.05
C LEU A 147 -1.30 -7.63 -30.87
N GLY A 148 -2.14 -7.85 -31.89
CA GLY A 148 -2.61 -6.80 -32.79
C GLY A 148 -3.39 -5.71 -32.05
N PHE A 149 -4.15 -6.07 -31.01
CA PHE A 149 -4.86 -5.11 -30.16
C PHE A 149 -4.01 -4.55 -29.02
N LEU A 150 -3.05 -5.32 -28.49
CA LEU A 150 -2.28 -4.91 -27.32
C LEU A 150 -1.31 -3.76 -27.61
N ARG A 151 -0.63 -3.78 -28.77
CA ARG A 151 0.27 -2.69 -29.21
C ARG A 151 0.28 -2.53 -30.74
N PRO A 152 -0.77 -1.93 -31.33
CA PRO A 152 -0.83 -1.71 -32.78
C PRO A 152 0.27 -0.76 -33.30
N GLU A 153 0.87 0.06 -32.43
CA GLU A 153 1.92 1.03 -32.80
C GLU A 153 3.32 0.39 -32.91
N ASP A 154 3.59 -0.66 -32.12
CA ASP A 154 4.90 -1.31 -32.08
C ASP A 154 5.12 -2.17 -33.35
N GLY A 155 6.13 -1.84 -34.14
CA GLY A 155 6.49 -2.57 -35.36
C GLY A 155 6.79 -4.05 -35.12
N LEU A 156 7.34 -4.42 -33.97
CA LEU A 156 7.68 -5.79 -33.64
C LEU A 156 6.42 -6.61 -33.26
N ALA A 157 5.49 -6.01 -32.50
CA ALA A 157 4.20 -6.61 -32.18
C ALA A 157 3.35 -6.82 -33.44
N ARG A 158 3.37 -5.87 -34.39
CA ARG A 158 2.73 -6.01 -35.71
C ARG A 158 3.29 -7.17 -36.51
N LEU A 159 4.61 -7.31 -36.58
CA LEU A 159 5.27 -8.43 -37.27
C LEU A 159 4.92 -9.77 -36.64
N ALA A 160 4.91 -9.86 -35.30
CA ALA A 160 4.51 -11.07 -34.59
C ALA A 160 3.03 -11.44 -34.84
N ALA A 161 2.12 -10.46 -34.85
CA ALA A 161 0.71 -10.67 -35.16
C ALA A 161 0.52 -11.16 -36.61
N LEU A 162 1.19 -10.55 -37.58
CA LEU A 162 1.14 -10.97 -38.99
C LEU A 162 1.71 -12.38 -39.18
N ALA A 163 2.85 -12.69 -38.55
CA ALA A 163 3.45 -14.03 -38.59
C ALA A 163 2.50 -15.07 -38.00
N ALA A 164 1.85 -14.77 -36.87
CA ALA A 164 0.90 -15.67 -36.22
C ALA A 164 -0.38 -15.88 -37.05
N PHE A 165 -0.96 -14.84 -37.66
CA PHE A 165 -2.08 -15.01 -38.60
C PHE A 165 -1.69 -15.87 -39.80
N ALA A 166 -0.55 -15.58 -40.43
CA ALA A 166 -0.05 -16.36 -41.57
C ALA A 166 0.20 -17.83 -41.21
N THR A 167 0.69 -18.08 -40.00
CA THR A 167 0.92 -19.44 -39.47
C THR A 167 -0.40 -20.16 -39.18
N SER A 168 -1.43 -19.47 -38.69
CA SER A 168 -2.73 -20.08 -38.33
C SER A 168 -3.49 -20.71 -39.51
N ALA A 169 -3.26 -20.21 -40.73
CA ALA A 169 -3.89 -20.72 -41.94
C ALA A 169 -3.40 -22.12 -42.35
N ILE A 170 -2.16 -22.48 -41.98
CA ILE A 170 -1.55 -23.77 -42.32
C ILE A 170 -2.24 -24.95 -41.62
N PRO A 171 -2.36 -24.99 -40.28
CA PRO A 171 -3.09 -26.04 -39.61
C PRO A 171 -4.57 -26.03 -40.04
N CYS A 172 -5.17 -24.87 -40.31
CA CYS A 172 -6.56 -24.80 -40.79
C CYS A 172 -6.74 -25.49 -42.15
N PHE A 173 -5.72 -25.42 -43.03
CA PHE A 173 -5.66 -26.17 -44.28
C PHE A 173 -5.50 -27.67 -44.06
N ARG A 174 -4.53 -28.06 -43.24
CA ARG A 174 -4.29 -29.48 -42.93
C ARG A 174 -5.50 -30.15 -42.28
N MET A 175 -6.29 -29.40 -41.51
CA MET A 175 -7.55 -29.85 -40.93
C MET A 175 -8.60 -30.26 -41.97
N LEU A 176 -8.62 -29.60 -43.14
CA LEU A 176 -9.63 -29.81 -44.18
C LEU A 176 -9.13 -30.63 -45.38
N GLU A 177 -7.81 -30.79 -45.52
CA GLU A 177 -7.16 -31.52 -46.61
C GLU A 177 -7.74 -32.93 -46.84
N PRO A 178 -8.01 -33.76 -45.82
CA PRO A 178 -8.50 -35.12 -46.07
C PRO A 178 -9.93 -35.18 -46.61
N VAL A 179 -10.76 -34.19 -46.29
CA VAL A 179 -12.16 -34.10 -46.77
C VAL A 179 -12.27 -33.27 -48.05
N ALA A 180 -11.18 -32.63 -48.50
CA ALA A 180 -11.15 -31.84 -49.73
C ALA A 180 -11.62 -32.58 -51.00
N PRO A 181 -11.42 -33.91 -51.17
CA PRO A 181 -11.98 -34.64 -52.30
C PRO A 181 -13.52 -34.64 -52.39
N LEU A 182 -14.22 -34.30 -51.31
CA LEU A 182 -15.68 -34.18 -51.25
C LEU A 182 -16.19 -32.76 -51.57
N PHE A 183 -15.29 -31.80 -51.77
CA PHE A 183 -15.66 -30.40 -51.91
C PHE A 183 -16.25 -30.09 -53.28
N SER A 184 -17.28 -29.25 -53.27
CA SER A 184 -17.73 -28.54 -54.47
C SER A 184 -16.64 -27.61 -55.00
N THR A 185 -16.77 -27.15 -56.25
CA THR A 185 -15.81 -26.20 -56.86
C THR A 185 -15.66 -24.91 -56.05
N VAL A 186 -16.75 -24.43 -55.44
CA VAL A 186 -16.71 -23.23 -54.58
C VAL A 186 -15.95 -23.51 -53.28
N GLU A 187 -16.24 -24.63 -52.62
CA GLU A 187 -15.55 -25.04 -51.39
C GLU A 187 -14.06 -25.27 -51.63
N LEU A 188 -13.69 -25.85 -52.78
CA LEU A 188 -12.30 -26.05 -53.18
C LEU A 188 -11.58 -24.72 -53.46
N THR A 189 -12.28 -23.76 -54.07
CA THR A 189 -11.74 -22.40 -54.28
C THR A 189 -11.43 -21.73 -52.94
N LEU A 190 -12.36 -21.81 -51.98
CA LEU A 190 -12.16 -21.27 -50.63
C LEU A 190 -11.04 -22.01 -49.87
N PHE A 191 -11.01 -23.33 -49.97
CA PHE A 191 -9.99 -24.18 -49.36
C PHE A 191 -8.57 -23.81 -49.80
N TYR A 192 -8.34 -23.67 -51.11
CA TYR A 192 -7.03 -23.25 -51.61
C TYR A 192 -6.72 -21.78 -51.29
N ALA A 193 -7.72 -20.89 -51.34
CA ALA A 193 -7.54 -19.47 -50.99
C ALA A 193 -7.03 -19.28 -49.54
N MET A 194 -7.35 -20.19 -48.63
CA MET A 194 -6.92 -20.14 -47.22
C MET A 194 -5.41 -20.09 -47.04
N VAL A 195 -4.64 -20.83 -47.84
CA VAL A 195 -3.18 -20.96 -47.68
C VAL A 195 -2.39 -19.94 -48.50
N THR A 196 -3.01 -18.83 -48.89
CA THR A 196 -2.32 -17.83 -49.74
C THR A 196 -1.10 -17.21 -49.05
N SER A 197 -1.03 -17.33 -47.72
CA SER A 197 0.11 -16.96 -46.90
C SER A 197 1.19 -18.05 -46.72
N TYR A 198 1.01 -19.27 -47.25
CA TYR A 198 1.85 -20.46 -46.99
C TYR A 198 3.36 -20.29 -47.19
N PRO A 199 3.87 -19.48 -48.11
CA PRO A 199 5.32 -19.29 -48.21
C PRO A 199 5.80 -18.12 -47.33
N ILE A 200 4.93 -17.15 -47.05
CA ILE A 200 5.29 -15.87 -46.46
C ILE A 200 5.41 -15.97 -44.94
N PHE A 201 4.74 -16.94 -44.29
CA PHE A 201 4.80 -17.11 -42.83
C PHE A 201 6.23 -17.28 -42.31
N LEU A 202 7.08 -18.03 -43.03
CA LEU A 202 8.46 -18.29 -42.61
C LEU A 202 9.32 -17.04 -42.72
N ALA A 203 9.19 -16.28 -43.81
CA ALA A 203 9.84 -14.98 -43.96
C ALA A 203 9.40 -13.98 -42.88
N LEU A 204 8.12 -13.95 -42.52
CA LEU A 204 7.58 -13.15 -41.42
C LEU A 204 8.17 -13.58 -40.05
N GLY A 205 8.28 -14.89 -39.82
CA GLY A 205 8.89 -15.45 -38.61
C GLY A 205 10.37 -15.08 -38.48
N VAL A 206 11.16 -15.29 -39.54
CA VAL A 206 12.58 -14.89 -39.59
C VAL A 206 12.72 -13.38 -39.39
N HIS A 207 11.86 -12.57 -40.01
CA HIS A 207 11.88 -11.11 -39.87
C HIS A 207 11.57 -10.68 -38.43
N PHE A 208 10.60 -11.32 -37.77
CA PHE A 208 10.32 -11.10 -36.35
C PHE A 208 11.55 -11.43 -35.49
N TYR A 209 12.11 -12.64 -35.61
CA TYR A 209 13.24 -13.07 -34.79
C TYR A 209 14.54 -12.30 -35.07
N ALA A 210 14.71 -11.76 -36.28
CA ALA A 210 15.85 -10.93 -36.62
C ALA A 210 15.81 -9.53 -35.98
N ARG A 211 14.60 -9.04 -35.65
CA ARG A 211 14.39 -7.77 -34.93
C ARG A 211 14.14 -7.96 -33.43
N PHE A 212 13.86 -9.18 -33.00
CA PHE A 212 13.61 -9.51 -31.61
C PHE A 212 14.93 -9.83 -30.89
N PRO A 213 15.23 -9.22 -29.72
CA PRO A 213 14.42 -8.29 -28.92
C PRO A 213 14.52 -6.83 -29.39
N SER A 214 13.54 -5.99 -29.04
CA SER A 214 13.32 -4.61 -29.54
C SER A 214 14.52 -3.66 -29.52
N ARG A 215 15.56 -3.97 -28.74
CA ARG A 215 16.83 -3.22 -28.63
C ARG A 215 17.91 -3.68 -29.61
N ALA A 216 17.76 -4.84 -30.25
CA ALA A 216 18.70 -5.34 -31.25
C ALA A 216 18.45 -4.63 -32.58
N ARG A 217 19.38 -3.75 -32.99
CA ARG A 217 19.35 -3.20 -34.36
C ARG A 217 19.49 -4.37 -35.34
N LEU A 218 18.56 -4.45 -36.30
CA LEU A 218 18.65 -5.42 -37.39
C LEU A 218 20.02 -5.25 -38.09
N ALA A 219 20.89 -6.25 -37.93
CA ALA A 219 22.22 -6.20 -38.55
C ALA A 219 22.05 -6.04 -40.06
N ALA A 220 22.89 -5.20 -40.69
CA ALA A 220 22.84 -4.95 -42.13
C ALA A 220 22.86 -6.26 -42.95
N VAL A 221 23.56 -7.28 -42.44
CA VAL A 221 23.66 -8.63 -43.01
C VAL A 221 22.30 -9.35 -43.14
N TRP A 222 21.34 -9.10 -42.24
CA TRP A 222 20.04 -9.81 -42.26
C TRP A 222 19.02 -9.21 -43.22
N ARG A 223 19.15 -7.93 -43.59
CA ARG A 223 18.24 -7.27 -44.53
C ARG A 223 18.12 -7.97 -45.88
N PRO A 224 19.20 -8.27 -46.62
CA PRO A 224 19.11 -8.95 -47.91
C PRO A 224 18.55 -10.37 -47.78
N VAL A 225 18.89 -11.10 -46.70
CA VAL A 225 18.38 -12.45 -46.44
C VAL A 225 16.86 -12.44 -46.26
N ILE A 226 16.33 -11.47 -45.50
CA ILE A 226 14.88 -11.33 -45.28
C ILE A 226 14.16 -10.97 -46.60
N VAL A 227 14.70 -10.02 -47.38
CA VAL A 227 14.11 -9.63 -48.67
C VAL A 227 14.10 -10.82 -49.63
N LEU A 228 15.20 -11.55 -49.74
CA LEU A 228 15.29 -12.78 -50.54
C LEU A 228 14.25 -13.82 -50.08
N GLY A 229 14.07 -13.97 -48.76
CA GLY A 229 13.04 -14.84 -48.19
C GLY A 229 11.63 -14.46 -48.61
N TYR A 230 11.28 -13.18 -48.65
CA TYR A 230 9.97 -12.72 -49.15
C TYR A 230 9.80 -12.92 -50.65
N VAL A 231 10.84 -12.64 -51.46
CA VAL A 231 10.80 -12.82 -52.92
C VAL A 231 10.64 -14.29 -53.28
N LEU A 232 11.47 -15.17 -52.71
CA LEU A 232 11.37 -16.62 -52.94
C LEU A 232 10.03 -17.16 -52.45
N GLY A 233 9.57 -16.71 -51.27
CA GLY A 233 8.25 -17.05 -50.77
C GLY A 233 7.14 -16.64 -51.75
N ALA A 234 7.13 -15.40 -52.22
CA ALA A 234 6.14 -14.91 -53.17
C ALA A 234 6.17 -15.69 -54.50
N LEU A 235 7.35 -16.03 -55.03
CA LEU A 235 7.48 -16.81 -56.27
C LEU A 235 6.94 -18.24 -56.10
N ILE A 236 7.34 -18.93 -55.03
CA ILE A 236 6.88 -20.29 -54.73
C ILE A 236 5.37 -20.29 -54.48
N GLY A 237 4.86 -19.32 -53.70
CA GLY A 237 3.43 -19.16 -53.45
C GLY A 237 2.63 -18.88 -54.70
N GLY A 238 3.10 -17.95 -55.53
CA GLY A 238 2.48 -17.67 -56.83
C GLY A 238 2.41 -18.92 -57.71
N GLY A 239 3.47 -19.74 -57.71
CA GLY A 239 3.49 -21.04 -58.38
C GLY A 239 2.41 -22.00 -57.88
N TYR A 240 2.30 -22.18 -56.55
CA TYR A 240 1.22 -23.00 -55.97
C TYR A 240 -0.17 -22.42 -56.23
N ARG A 241 -0.35 -21.09 -56.18
CA ARG A 241 -1.66 -20.46 -56.50
C ARG A 241 -2.06 -20.67 -57.94
N TRP A 242 -1.10 -20.59 -58.84
CA TRP A 242 -1.34 -20.91 -60.24
C TRP A 242 -1.74 -22.38 -60.39
N LEU A 243 -0.99 -23.30 -59.78
CA LEU A 243 -1.33 -24.72 -59.77
C LEU A 243 -2.73 -24.99 -59.17
N ASP A 244 -3.04 -24.40 -58.02
CA ASP A 244 -4.33 -24.58 -57.34
C ASP A 244 -5.48 -24.04 -58.21
N TRP A 245 -5.31 -22.87 -58.84
CA TRP A 245 -6.28 -22.33 -59.79
C TRP A 245 -6.53 -23.30 -60.96
N VAL A 246 -5.47 -23.86 -61.54
CA VAL A 246 -5.58 -24.89 -62.59
C VAL A 246 -6.36 -26.11 -62.08
N THR A 247 -6.10 -26.57 -60.85
CA THR A 247 -6.82 -27.72 -60.29
C THR A 247 -8.30 -27.44 -60.02
N VAL A 248 -8.69 -26.20 -59.74
CA VAL A 248 -10.08 -25.81 -59.47
C VAL A 248 -10.94 -25.81 -60.75
N GLN A 249 -10.40 -25.37 -61.89
CA GLN A 249 -11.15 -25.13 -63.15
C GLN A 249 -11.71 -26.39 -63.84
N GLY A 250 -11.09 -27.56 -63.68
CA GLY A 250 -11.65 -28.85 -64.14
C GLY A 250 -11.39 -29.30 -65.60
N ARG A 251 -11.78 -30.57 -65.84
CA ARG A 251 -11.58 -31.54 -66.95
C ARG A 251 -10.46 -31.28 -68.01
N PRO A 252 -10.63 -31.11 -69.33
CA PRO A 252 -9.52 -31.43 -70.25
C PRO A 252 -8.36 -30.43 -70.25
N GLN A 253 -8.65 -29.14 -70.09
CA GLN A 253 -7.65 -28.06 -70.18
C GLN A 253 -6.74 -28.01 -68.96
N ALA A 254 -7.27 -28.30 -67.77
CA ALA A 254 -6.48 -28.36 -66.54
C ALA A 254 -5.46 -29.52 -66.59
N ILE A 255 -5.91 -30.70 -67.06
CA ILE A 255 -5.06 -31.87 -67.27
C ILE A 255 -3.99 -31.56 -68.33
N GLU A 256 -4.38 -30.95 -69.46
CA GLU A 256 -3.45 -30.57 -70.52
C GLU A 256 -2.41 -29.55 -70.04
N LEU A 257 -2.82 -28.56 -69.26
CA LEU A 257 -1.94 -27.55 -68.68
C LEU A 257 -1.01 -28.15 -67.63
N MET A 258 -1.50 -29.08 -66.79
CA MET A 258 -0.68 -29.85 -65.85
C MET A 258 0.36 -30.72 -66.54
N ILE A 259 0.04 -31.30 -67.70
CA ILE A 259 1.00 -32.08 -68.49
C ILE A 259 2.01 -31.14 -69.15
N ARG A 260 1.55 -30.08 -69.82
CA ARG A 260 2.40 -29.12 -70.54
C ARG A 260 3.42 -28.43 -69.62
N PHE A 261 3.01 -28.12 -68.39
CA PHE A 261 3.87 -27.47 -67.39
C PHE A 261 4.26 -28.40 -66.24
N GLY A 262 4.18 -29.72 -66.44
CA GLY A 262 4.40 -30.72 -65.40
C GLY A 262 5.78 -30.63 -64.74
N THR A 263 6.83 -30.30 -65.50
CA THR A 263 8.18 -30.07 -64.98
C THR A 263 8.26 -28.86 -64.05
N VAL A 264 7.53 -27.78 -64.34
CA VAL A 264 7.46 -26.59 -63.49
C VAL A 264 6.75 -26.93 -62.18
N PHE A 265 5.62 -27.62 -62.26
CA PHE A 265 4.88 -28.05 -61.07
C PHE A 265 5.66 -29.06 -60.23
N TYR A 266 6.37 -29.99 -60.87
CA TYR A 266 7.26 -30.94 -60.20
C TYR A 266 8.40 -30.25 -59.46
N ALA A 267 8.91 -29.13 -59.98
CA ALA A 267 9.97 -28.36 -59.33
C ALA A 267 9.48 -27.54 -58.12
N LEU A 268 8.18 -27.25 -57.99
CA LEU A 268 7.65 -26.45 -56.88
C LEU A 268 7.76 -27.14 -55.53
N ASP A 269 7.48 -28.44 -55.45
CA ASP A 269 7.58 -29.24 -54.22
C ASP A 269 9.00 -29.26 -53.62
N PRO A 270 10.06 -29.65 -54.35
CA PRO A 270 11.42 -29.64 -53.82
C PRO A 270 11.92 -28.21 -53.57
N LEU A 271 11.55 -27.22 -54.39
CA LEU A 271 11.92 -25.82 -54.16
C LEU A 271 11.29 -25.27 -52.87
N ALA A 272 10.04 -25.61 -52.60
CA ALA A 272 9.35 -25.26 -51.36
C ALA A 272 9.97 -25.95 -50.15
N LEU A 273 10.34 -27.24 -50.26
CA LEU A 273 11.05 -27.95 -49.20
C LEU A 273 12.41 -27.30 -48.89
N VAL A 274 13.20 -26.99 -49.92
CA VAL A 274 14.49 -26.29 -49.77
C VAL A 274 14.28 -24.92 -49.13
N TYR A 275 13.28 -24.16 -49.56
CA TYR A 275 12.93 -22.87 -48.95
C TYR A 275 12.58 -23.00 -47.47
N LEU A 276 11.75 -23.98 -47.10
CA LEU A 276 11.36 -24.24 -45.72
C LEU A 276 12.56 -24.62 -44.86
N LEU A 277 13.38 -25.58 -45.31
CA LEU A 277 14.58 -26.01 -44.60
C LEU A 277 15.59 -24.86 -44.44
N ALA A 278 15.87 -24.13 -45.52
CA ALA A 278 16.77 -22.98 -45.48
C ALA A 278 16.26 -21.89 -44.53
N GLY A 279 14.96 -21.60 -44.54
CA GLY A 279 14.36 -20.62 -43.63
C GLY A 279 14.41 -21.06 -42.17
N PHE A 280 14.24 -22.35 -41.85
CA PHE A 280 14.45 -22.86 -40.49
C PHE A 280 15.91 -22.77 -40.05
N VAL A 281 16.87 -23.10 -40.92
CA VAL A 281 18.30 -22.91 -40.61
C VAL A 281 18.60 -21.44 -40.33
N VAL A 282 18.14 -20.53 -41.21
CA VAL A 282 18.30 -19.09 -41.01
C VAL A 282 17.67 -18.65 -39.69
N LEU A 283 16.47 -19.12 -39.37
CA LEU A 283 15.81 -18.83 -38.10
C LEU A 283 16.67 -19.22 -36.89
N VAL A 284 17.22 -20.45 -36.89
CA VAL A 284 18.11 -20.94 -35.82
C VAL A 284 19.38 -20.10 -35.72
N VAL A 285 20.00 -19.74 -36.85
CA VAL A 285 21.22 -18.92 -36.86
C VAL A 285 20.93 -17.51 -36.35
N VAL A 286 19.83 -16.89 -36.78
CA VAL A 286 19.38 -15.56 -36.32
C VAL A 286 19.15 -15.56 -34.82
N VAL A 287 18.38 -16.52 -34.32
CA VAL A 287 18.05 -16.67 -32.90
C VAL A 287 19.33 -16.87 -32.06
N THR A 288 20.20 -17.79 -32.47
CA THR A 288 21.45 -18.10 -31.75
C THR A 288 22.40 -16.91 -31.78
N GLY A 289 22.50 -16.21 -32.91
CA GLY A 289 23.31 -15.01 -33.08
C GLY A 289 22.83 -13.86 -32.19
N ASN A 290 21.52 -13.64 -32.12
CA ASN A 290 20.91 -12.61 -31.27
C ASN A 290 21.07 -12.94 -29.78
N TYR A 291 20.92 -14.22 -29.39
CA TYR A 291 21.13 -14.67 -28.01
C TYR A 291 22.57 -14.41 -27.53
N ARG A 292 23.59 -14.71 -28.35
CA ARG A 292 25.00 -14.46 -28.01
C ARG A 292 25.37 -12.99 -27.82
N ARG A 293 24.61 -12.06 -28.41
CA ARG A 293 24.86 -10.61 -28.36
C ARG A 293 24.28 -9.93 -27.12
N LEU A 294 23.40 -10.61 -26.38
CA LEU A 294 22.78 -10.04 -25.17
C LEU A 294 23.71 -10.01 -23.97
N LYS A 295 23.82 -8.85 -23.32
CA LYS A 295 24.60 -8.65 -22.09
C LYS A 295 23.74 -8.63 -20.83
N GLU A 296 22.49 -8.16 -20.89
CA GLU A 296 21.59 -8.08 -19.73
C GLU A 296 20.94 -9.45 -19.40
N PRO A 297 20.88 -9.87 -18.11
CA PRO A 297 20.29 -11.15 -17.70
C PRO A 297 18.79 -11.28 -18.02
N ASP A 298 18.05 -10.19 -17.89
CA ASP A 298 16.60 -10.18 -18.13
C ASP A 298 16.26 -10.33 -19.62
N ASP A 299 17.04 -9.71 -20.50
CA ASP A 299 16.89 -9.89 -21.94
C ASP A 299 17.21 -11.33 -22.37
N ARG A 300 18.20 -11.98 -21.74
CA ARG A 300 18.52 -13.39 -22.02
C ARG A 300 17.37 -14.30 -21.62
N ARG A 301 16.73 -14.06 -20.46
CA ARG A 301 15.54 -14.80 -20.00
C ARG A 301 14.37 -14.61 -20.97
N ARG A 302 14.15 -13.40 -21.49
CA ARG A 302 13.10 -13.12 -22.50
C ARG A 302 13.31 -13.94 -23.78
N ILE A 303 14.54 -14.01 -24.29
CA ILE A 303 14.84 -14.81 -25.48
C ILE A 303 14.72 -16.31 -25.19
N GLN A 304 15.26 -16.81 -24.06
CA GLN A 304 15.25 -18.24 -23.74
C GLN A 304 13.85 -18.86 -23.81
N TRP A 305 12.84 -18.22 -23.22
CA TRP A 305 11.47 -18.76 -23.25
C TRP A 305 10.82 -18.74 -24.64
N ALA A 306 11.07 -17.69 -25.43
CA ALA A 306 10.61 -17.61 -26.82
C ALA A 306 11.26 -18.72 -27.68
N VAL A 307 12.56 -18.95 -27.48
CA VAL A 307 13.35 -19.95 -28.21
C VAL A 307 12.96 -21.37 -27.78
N TYR A 308 12.85 -21.63 -26.48
CA TYR A 308 12.44 -22.94 -25.98
C TYR A 308 11.06 -23.33 -26.49
N GLY A 309 10.07 -22.43 -26.45
CA GLY A 309 8.76 -22.77 -26.98
C GLY A 309 8.73 -22.96 -28.49
N THR A 310 9.54 -22.21 -29.24
CA THR A 310 9.69 -22.39 -30.70
C THR A 310 10.36 -23.72 -31.02
N LEU A 311 11.41 -24.10 -30.28
CA LEU A 311 12.08 -25.39 -30.43
C LEU A 311 11.16 -26.55 -30.06
N VAL A 312 10.49 -26.48 -28.90
CA VAL A 312 9.53 -27.50 -28.45
C VAL A 312 8.39 -27.67 -29.46
N GLY A 313 7.91 -26.58 -30.06
CA GLY A 313 6.81 -26.65 -31.02
C GLY A 313 7.20 -27.13 -32.41
N ILE A 314 8.45 -26.97 -32.85
CA ILE A 314 8.88 -27.32 -34.22
C ILE A 314 9.67 -28.64 -34.26
N ALA A 315 10.44 -28.96 -33.22
CA ALA A 315 11.36 -30.10 -33.25
C ALA A 315 10.67 -31.45 -33.49
N PRO A 316 9.54 -31.79 -32.84
CA PRO A 316 8.85 -33.05 -33.09
C PRO A 316 8.41 -33.20 -34.55
N PHE A 317 7.85 -32.14 -35.14
CA PHE A 317 7.46 -32.12 -36.55
C PHE A 317 8.67 -32.23 -37.49
N ALA A 318 9.76 -31.51 -37.20
CA ALA A 318 10.99 -31.58 -37.99
C ALA A 318 11.58 -33.01 -37.98
N VAL A 319 11.56 -33.69 -36.84
CA VAL A 319 12.03 -35.07 -36.71
C VAL A 319 11.14 -36.01 -37.52
N LEU A 320 9.81 -35.92 -37.39
CA LEU A 320 8.90 -36.78 -38.15
C LEU A 320 8.97 -36.52 -39.65
N THR A 321 9.11 -35.26 -40.07
CA THR A 321 9.31 -34.90 -41.47
C THR A 321 10.62 -35.48 -41.99
N ALA A 322 11.71 -35.45 -41.21
CA ALA A 322 12.98 -36.06 -41.59
C ALA A 322 12.84 -37.60 -41.73
N VAL A 323 12.10 -38.25 -40.82
CA VAL A 323 11.77 -39.68 -40.93
C VAL A 323 10.98 -39.96 -42.21
N GLU A 324 9.96 -39.17 -42.54
CA GLU A 324 9.22 -39.33 -43.81
C GLU A 324 10.10 -39.16 -45.04
N VAL A 325 11.01 -38.18 -45.04
CA VAL A 325 11.91 -37.92 -46.16
C VAL A 325 12.91 -39.06 -46.34
N VAL A 326 13.46 -39.59 -45.24
CA VAL A 326 14.45 -40.69 -45.25
C VAL A 326 13.79 -42.01 -45.62
N PHE A 327 12.60 -42.29 -45.09
CA PHE A 327 11.87 -43.54 -45.31
C PHE A 327 10.74 -43.40 -46.34
N GLY A 328 10.85 -42.44 -47.29
CA GLY A 328 9.78 -42.09 -48.22
C GLY A 328 9.23 -43.24 -49.07
N ALA A 329 10.02 -44.29 -49.31
CA ALA A 329 9.58 -45.52 -49.97
C ALA A 329 8.54 -46.32 -49.16
N TYR A 330 8.47 -46.12 -47.84
CA TYR A 330 7.58 -46.80 -46.90
C TYR A 330 6.48 -45.88 -46.35
N ARG A 331 6.25 -44.71 -46.97
CA ARG A 331 5.31 -43.71 -46.47
C ARG A 331 3.91 -44.27 -46.20
N GLY A 332 3.41 -45.14 -47.08
CA GLY A 332 2.11 -45.80 -46.89
C GLY A 332 2.07 -46.77 -45.69
N ALA A 333 3.17 -47.50 -45.46
CA ALA A 333 3.29 -48.42 -44.33
C ALA A 333 3.48 -47.68 -42.99
N LEU A 334 4.23 -46.57 -42.99
CA LEU A 334 4.35 -45.66 -41.86
C LEU A 334 2.99 -45.01 -41.53
N ALA A 335 2.28 -44.49 -42.53
CA ALA A 335 0.98 -43.86 -42.35
C ALA A 335 -0.10 -44.84 -41.83
N ALA A 336 0.02 -46.15 -42.12
CA ALA A 336 -0.86 -47.19 -41.60
C ALA A 336 -0.50 -47.65 -40.17
N ASN A 337 0.67 -47.28 -39.65
CA ASN A 337 1.12 -47.70 -38.32
C ASN A 337 0.46 -46.84 -37.22
N PRO A 338 -0.31 -47.43 -36.29
CA PRO A 338 -1.03 -46.67 -35.26
C PRO A 338 -0.10 -45.90 -34.31
N THR A 339 1.12 -46.40 -34.06
CA THR A 339 2.13 -45.70 -33.25
C THR A 339 2.65 -44.46 -33.97
N TYR A 340 2.89 -44.56 -35.28
CA TYR A 340 3.33 -43.42 -36.08
C TYR A 340 2.26 -42.33 -36.14
N GLN A 341 0.99 -42.72 -36.32
CA GLN A 341 -0.14 -41.79 -36.29
C GLN A 341 -0.28 -41.07 -34.94
N LEU A 342 -0.07 -41.79 -33.83
CA LEU A 342 -0.08 -41.18 -32.49
C LEU A 342 1.06 -40.17 -32.32
N LEU A 343 2.27 -40.50 -32.80
CA LEU A 343 3.42 -39.58 -32.79
C LEU A 343 3.16 -38.33 -33.64
N THR A 344 2.55 -38.49 -34.81
CA THR A 344 2.15 -37.38 -35.68
C THR A 344 1.16 -36.46 -34.97
N PHE A 345 0.10 -37.00 -34.36
CA PHE A 345 -0.86 -36.23 -33.57
C PHE A 345 -0.19 -35.42 -32.44
N PHE A 346 0.71 -36.04 -31.67
CA PHE A 346 1.44 -35.33 -30.62
C PHE A 346 2.34 -34.24 -31.20
N SER A 347 3.01 -34.49 -32.32
CA SER A 347 3.83 -33.48 -32.98
C SER A 347 3.00 -32.28 -33.45
N GLU A 348 1.79 -32.51 -33.93
CA GLU A 348 0.88 -31.44 -34.37
C GLU A 348 0.43 -30.55 -33.21
N ILE A 349 0.11 -31.14 -32.05
CA ILE A 349 -0.30 -30.38 -30.87
C ILE A 349 0.86 -29.55 -30.30
N THR A 350 2.11 -30.02 -30.43
CA THR A 350 3.26 -29.28 -29.87
C THR A 350 3.44 -27.88 -30.44
N TYR A 351 2.90 -27.59 -31.63
CA TYR A 351 2.89 -26.24 -32.21
C TYR A 351 2.23 -25.18 -31.32
N ILE A 352 1.31 -25.57 -30.43
CA ILE A 352 0.67 -24.67 -29.44
C ILE A 352 1.71 -24.10 -28.46
N ALA A 353 2.83 -24.79 -28.23
CA ALA A 353 3.90 -24.29 -27.38
C ALA A 353 4.40 -22.91 -27.84
N ILE A 354 4.43 -22.64 -29.14
CA ILE A 354 4.94 -21.39 -29.71
C ILE A 354 4.12 -20.16 -29.24
N PRO A 355 2.81 -20.04 -29.54
CA PRO A 355 2.00 -18.93 -29.07
C PRO A 355 1.84 -18.90 -27.54
N VAL A 356 1.82 -20.07 -26.87
CA VAL A 356 1.68 -20.12 -25.41
C VAL A 356 2.92 -19.60 -24.70
N THR A 357 4.13 -20.03 -25.07
CA THR A 357 5.35 -19.53 -24.43
C THR A 357 5.60 -18.07 -24.78
N LEU A 358 5.32 -17.63 -26.01
CA LEU A 358 5.41 -16.22 -26.38
C LEU A 358 4.40 -15.39 -25.58
N GLY A 359 3.15 -15.85 -25.45
CA GLY A 359 2.13 -15.25 -24.60
C GLY A 359 2.57 -15.14 -23.14
N TYR A 360 3.08 -16.22 -22.58
CA TYR A 360 3.65 -16.25 -21.22
C TYR A 360 4.80 -15.25 -21.07
N THR A 361 5.70 -15.17 -22.05
CA THR A 361 6.86 -14.28 -22.00
C THR A 361 6.44 -12.81 -22.10
N ILE A 362 5.38 -12.49 -22.86
CA ILE A 362 4.79 -11.15 -22.90
C ILE A 362 4.25 -10.76 -21.52
N VAL A 363 3.48 -11.65 -20.89
CA VAL A 363 2.82 -11.38 -19.61
C VAL A 363 3.82 -11.36 -18.44
N ARG A 364 4.72 -12.33 -18.36
CA ARG A 364 5.64 -12.52 -17.23
C ARG A 364 6.92 -11.72 -17.36
N HIS A 365 7.50 -11.68 -18.56
CA HIS A 365 8.83 -11.13 -18.80
C HIS A 365 8.82 -9.82 -19.61
N ARG A 366 7.64 -9.22 -19.83
CA ARG A 366 7.45 -7.91 -20.48
C ARG A 366 8.12 -7.84 -21.86
N LEU A 367 7.90 -8.87 -22.69
CA LEU A 367 8.53 -9.03 -24.00
C LEU A 367 8.53 -7.78 -24.91
N PHE A 368 7.47 -6.97 -24.84
CA PHE A 368 7.26 -5.74 -25.64
C PHE A 368 7.20 -4.46 -24.78
N ASP A 369 7.78 -4.48 -23.57
CA ASP A 369 7.68 -3.41 -22.56
C ASP A 369 6.22 -2.96 -22.31
N VAL A 370 5.29 -3.89 -22.46
CA VAL A 370 3.89 -3.66 -22.14
C VAL A 370 3.81 -3.75 -20.62
N LYS A 371 3.54 -2.60 -19.98
CA LYS A 371 2.91 -2.58 -18.66
C LYS A 371 1.50 -3.14 -18.85
N VAL A 372 1.39 -4.46 -19.02
CA VAL A 372 0.07 -5.07 -19.07
C VAL A 372 -0.45 -4.91 -17.64
N ILE A 373 -1.39 -3.98 -17.44
CA ILE A 373 -2.21 -3.92 -16.21
C ILE A 373 -3.17 -5.11 -16.26
N VAL A 374 -2.60 -6.30 -16.29
CA VAL A 374 -3.21 -7.62 -16.31
C VAL A 374 -2.49 -8.40 -15.23
N ARG A 375 -2.34 -7.80 -14.05
CA ARG A 375 -1.44 -8.37 -13.06
C ARG A 375 -2.04 -9.57 -12.35
N ARG A 376 -3.38 -9.66 -12.23
CA ARG A 376 -4.13 -10.87 -11.79
C ARG A 376 -5.55 -10.95 -12.32
N GLY A 377 -6.25 -9.83 -12.50
CA GLY A 377 -7.67 -9.81 -12.88
C GLY A 377 -7.99 -10.42 -14.24
N VAL A 378 -7.11 -10.26 -15.24
CA VAL A 378 -7.29 -10.92 -16.55
C VAL A 378 -6.83 -12.38 -16.52
N GLN A 379 -5.83 -12.76 -15.70
CA GLN A 379 -5.50 -14.17 -15.47
C GLN A 379 -6.64 -14.90 -14.75
N TYR A 380 -7.27 -14.23 -13.78
CA TYR A 380 -8.48 -14.68 -13.11
C TYR A 380 -9.66 -14.79 -14.09
N ALA A 381 -9.91 -13.76 -14.89
CA ALA A 381 -10.97 -13.77 -15.89
C ALA A 381 -10.74 -14.87 -16.93
N LEU A 382 -9.50 -15.06 -17.41
CA LEU A 382 -9.13 -16.16 -18.31
C LEU A 382 -9.30 -17.51 -17.63
N ALA A 383 -8.83 -17.70 -16.39
CA ALA A 383 -8.96 -18.96 -15.67
C ALA A 383 -10.44 -19.31 -15.42
N LYS A 384 -11.26 -18.32 -15.04
CA LYS A 384 -12.71 -18.48 -14.82
C LYS A 384 -13.46 -18.76 -16.13
N ARG A 385 -13.12 -18.04 -17.20
CA ARG A 385 -13.71 -18.24 -18.54
C ARG A 385 -13.25 -19.56 -19.17
N ALA A 386 -12.01 -19.98 -18.96
CA ALA A 386 -11.49 -21.28 -19.40
C ALA A 386 -12.20 -22.43 -18.67
N LEU A 387 -12.41 -22.30 -17.35
CA LEU A 387 -13.22 -23.26 -16.59
C LEU A 387 -14.67 -23.32 -17.07
N THR A 388 -15.24 -22.17 -17.47
CA THR A 388 -16.57 -22.13 -18.08
C THR A 388 -16.57 -22.78 -19.47
N ALA A 389 -15.53 -22.54 -20.28
CA ALA A 389 -15.38 -23.14 -21.61
C ALA A 389 -15.22 -24.66 -21.54
N LEU A 390 -14.53 -25.18 -20.52
CA LEU A 390 -14.40 -26.62 -20.24
C LEU A 390 -15.75 -27.33 -20.06
N VAL A 391 -16.80 -26.60 -19.67
CA VAL A 391 -18.18 -27.10 -19.57
C VAL A 391 -18.97 -26.82 -20.84
N VAL A 392 -18.93 -25.58 -21.32
CA VAL A 392 -19.77 -25.11 -22.44
C VAL A 392 -19.39 -25.76 -23.77
N VAL A 393 -18.10 -25.94 -24.04
CA VAL A 393 -17.63 -26.47 -25.34
C VAL A 393 -18.07 -27.93 -25.55
N PRO A 394 -17.87 -28.86 -24.59
CA PRO A 394 -18.38 -30.23 -24.72
C PRO A 394 -19.91 -30.29 -24.85
N LEU A 395 -20.65 -29.48 -24.08
CA LEU A 395 -22.11 -29.41 -24.15
C LEU A 395 -22.61 -28.89 -25.49
N ALA A 396 -22.01 -27.80 -25.99
CA ALA A 396 -22.33 -27.23 -27.30
C ALA A 396 -22.02 -28.22 -28.43
N TRP A 397 -20.93 -28.99 -28.31
CA TRP A 397 -20.61 -30.06 -29.24
C TRP A 397 -21.66 -31.18 -29.22
N LEU A 398 -22.09 -31.65 -28.05
CA LEU A 398 -23.14 -32.67 -27.92
C LEU A 398 -24.47 -32.18 -28.53
N VAL A 399 -24.83 -30.91 -28.30
CA VAL A 399 -26.02 -30.28 -28.91
C VAL A 399 -25.87 -30.19 -30.43
N LEU A 400 -24.71 -29.76 -30.93
CA LEU A 400 -24.43 -29.68 -32.36
C LEU A 400 -24.49 -31.06 -33.03
N MET A 401 -23.92 -32.09 -32.39
CA MET A 401 -24.00 -33.47 -32.89
C MET A 401 -25.44 -33.98 -32.93
N ALA A 402 -26.27 -33.64 -31.93
CA ALA A 402 -27.69 -33.98 -31.95
C ALA A 402 -28.45 -33.23 -33.06
N LEU A 403 -28.10 -31.97 -33.33
CA LEU A 403 -28.69 -31.15 -34.40
C LEU A 403 -28.25 -31.57 -35.81
N LEU A 404 -27.03 -32.07 -35.97
CA LEU A 404 -26.52 -32.55 -37.26
C LEU A 404 -26.99 -33.98 -37.57
N ASN A 405 -27.29 -34.78 -36.54
CA ASN A 405 -27.71 -36.17 -36.66
C ASN A 405 -29.16 -36.36 -36.20
N THR A 406 -30.08 -35.54 -36.72
CA THR A 406 -31.52 -35.56 -36.34
C THR A 406 -32.23 -36.89 -36.62
N HIS A 407 -31.64 -37.75 -37.43
CA HIS A 407 -32.17 -39.06 -37.81
C HIS A 407 -31.76 -40.20 -36.85
N LEU A 408 -30.84 -39.95 -35.91
CA LEU A 408 -30.42 -40.92 -34.90
C LEU A 408 -31.08 -40.62 -33.56
N THR A 409 -31.46 -41.66 -32.81
CA THR A 409 -31.92 -41.48 -31.44
C THR A 409 -30.75 -41.08 -30.52
N VAL A 410 -31.01 -40.40 -29.40
CA VAL A 410 -29.96 -40.01 -28.44
C VAL A 410 -29.17 -41.23 -27.96
N ARG A 411 -29.83 -42.36 -27.70
CA ARG A 411 -29.19 -43.62 -27.32
C ARG A 411 -28.24 -44.12 -28.39
N GLU A 412 -28.65 -44.11 -29.65
CA GLU A 412 -27.80 -44.49 -30.78
C GLU A 412 -26.64 -43.51 -30.90
N LEU A 413 -26.86 -42.20 -30.87
CA LEU A 413 -25.80 -41.18 -30.96
C LEU A 413 -24.66 -41.39 -29.96
N PHE A 414 -24.96 -41.80 -28.72
CA PHE A 414 -23.94 -42.12 -27.71
C PHE A 414 -23.29 -43.50 -27.94
N LEU A 415 -24.00 -44.49 -28.47
CA LEU A 415 -23.46 -45.82 -28.72
C LEU A 415 -22.62 -45.90 -30.01
N THR A 416 -22.98 -45.16 -31.06
CA THR A 416 -22.23 -45.10 -32.32
C THR A 416 -20.99 -44.21 -32.22
N ASN A 417 -20.99 -43.25 -31.30
CA ASN A 417 -19.91 -42.27 -31.17
C ASN A 417 -19.26 -42.29 -29.77
N PRO A 418 -18.16 -43.04 -29.58
CA PRO A 418 -17.43 -43.08 -28.31
C PRO A 418 -16.90 -41.72 -27.85
N LEU A 419 -16.71 -40.75 -28.77
CA LEU A 419 -16.34 -39.37 -28.42
C LEU A 419 -17.47 -38.66 -27.66
N SER A 420 -18.74 -38.93 -28.02
CA SER A 420 -19.92 -38.35 -27.34
C SER A 420 -20.00 -38.82 -25.90
N VAL A 421 -19.70 -40.09 -25.64
CA VAL A 421 -19.64 -40.66 -24.27
C VAL A 421 -18.49 -40.02 -23.49
N ALA A 422 -17.29 -39.95 -24.07
CA ALA A 422 -16.12 -39.34 -23.42
C ALA A 422 -16.35 -37.85 -23.09
N LEU A 423 -16.93 -37.08 -24.02
CA LEU A 423 -17.27 -35.67 -23.82
C LEU A 423 -18.42 -35.49 -22.82
N GLY A 424 -19.39 -36.40 -22.78
CA GLY A 424 -20.44 -36.44 -21.77
C GLY A 424 -19.90 -36.68 -20.35
N ILE A 425 -19.02 -37.67 -20.21
CA ILE A 425 -18.32 -37.95 -18.94
C ILE A 425 -17.46 -36.75 -18.54
N PHE A 426 -16.73 -36.16 -19.49
CA PHE A 426 -15.89 -34.99 -19.25
C PHE A 426 -16.72 -33.78 -18.81
N ALA A 427 -17.85 -33.50 -19.47
CA ALA A 427 -18.78 -32.43 -19.09
C ALA A 427 -19.35 -32.65 -17.68
N ALA A 428 -19.73 -33.90 -17.35
CA ALA A 428 -20.24 -34.25 -16.03
C ALA A 428 -19.17 -34.07 -14.92
N LEU A 429 -17.93 -34.49 -15.17
CA LEU A 429 -16.79 -34.26 -14.28
C LEU A 429 -16.48 -32.76 -14.14
N ALA A 430 -16.45 -32.02 -15.24
CA ALA A 430 -16.20 -30.58 -15.23
C ALA A 430 -17.26 -29.83 -14.42
N LEU A 431 -18.54 -30.17 -14.58
CA LEU A 431 -19.65 -29.62 -13.78
C LEU A 431 -19.51 -29.95 -12.28
N ARG A 432 -19.14 -31.20 -11.94
CA ARG A 432 -18.98 -31.62 -10.54
C ARG A 432 -17.83 -30.88 -9.83
N PHE A 433 -16.73 -30.62 -10.51
CA PHE A 433 -15.55 -29.98 -9.93
C PHE A 433 -15.46 -28.47 -10.19
N GLN A 434 -16.42 -27.87 -10.90
CA GLN A 434 -16.41 -26.45 -11.23
C GLN A 434 -16.37 -25.55 -9.99
N ALA A 435 -17.27 -25.76 -9.03
CA ALA A 435 -17.35 -24.92 -7.84
C ALA A 435 -16.10 -25.02 -6.93
N PRO A 436 -15.58 -26.23 -6.61
CA PRO A 436 -14.31 -26.36 -5.90
C PRO A 436 -13.13 -25.70 -6.59
N LEU A 437 -13.01 -25.84 -7.92
CA LEU A 437 -11.94 -25.20 -8.68
C LEU A 437 -12.09 -23.68 -8.70
N GLN A 438 -13.31 -23.14 -8.81
CA GLN A 438 -13.54 -21.69 -8.72
C GLN A 438 -13.07 -21.15 -7.38
N GLN A 439 -13.44 -21.79 -6.27
CA GLN A 439 -12.99 -21.37 -4.94
C GLN A 439 -11.48 -21.44 -4.77
N TRP A 440 -10.82 -22.47 -5.33
CA TRP A 440 -9.37 -22.58 -5.31
C TRP A 440 -8.69 -21.49 -6.16
N ILE A 441 -9.23 -21.19 -7.34
CA ILE A 441 -8.77 -20.08 -8.20
C ILE A 441 -8.96 -18.75 -7.47
N ASP A 442 -10.14 -18.50 -6.88
CA ASP A 442 -10.43 -17.28 -6.13
C ASP A 442 -9.40 -17.05 -5.01
N ARG A 443 -9.13 -18.09 -4.20
CA ARG A 443 -8.11 -18.06 -3.14
C ARG A 443 -6.70 -17.80 -3.67
N ARG A 444 -6.34 -18.37 -4.82
CA ARG A 444 -5.01 -18.23 -5.42
C ARG A 444 -4.78 -16.85 -6.04
N PHE A 445 -5.80 -16.23 -6.63
CA PHE A 445 -5.68 -14.96 -7.34
C PHE A 445 -6.01 -13.73 -6.47
N PHE A 446 -6.90 -13.83 -5.48
CA PHE A 446 -7.33 -12.72 -4.62
C PHE A 446 -6.80 -12.79 -3.19
N ARG A 447 -5.72 -13.53 -2.94
CA ARG A 447 -5.07 -13.62 -1.63
C ARG A 447 -4.84 -12.25 -0.98
N ASP A 448 -4.29 -11.29 -1.72
CA ASP A 448 -4.03 -9.91 -1.25
C ASP A 448 -5.32 -9.11 -0.95
N GLN A 449 -6.48 -9.48 -1.50
CA GLN A 449 -7.75 -8.81 -1.19
C GLN A 449 -8.42 -9.43 0.04
N TYR A 450 -8.35 -10.75 0.17
CA TYR A 450 -8.80 -11.47 1.35
C TYR A 450 -7.95 -11.11 2.59
N ASP A 451 -6.63 -11.09 2.44
CA ASP A 451 -5.70 -10.71 3.51
C ASP A 451 -5.87 -9.22 3.90
N ARG A 452 -6.32 -8.34 2.98
CA ARG A 452 -6.68 -6.94 3.29
C ARG A 452 -7.98 -6.82 4.08
N GLU A 453 -9.04 -7.53 3.69
CA GLU A 453 -10.31 -7.52 4.44
C GLU A 453 -10.10 -8.09 5.85
N ARG A 454 -9.30 -9.14 5.96
CA ARG A 454 -8.88 -9.70 7.25
C ARG A 454 -8.10 -8.71 8.09
N LEU A 455 -7.13 -8.00 7.49
CA LEU A 455 -6.34 -6.98 8.18
C LEU A 455 -7.19 -5.80 8.68
N LEU A 456 -8.27 -5.44 7.99
CA LEU A 456 -9.20 -4.40 8.43
C LEU A 456 -10.03 -4.79 9.66
N ILE A 457 -10.35 -6.08 9.80
CA ILE A 457 -11.25 -6.58 10.84
C ILE A 457 -10.46 -7.08 12.06
N GLU A 458 -9.43 -7.89 11.84
CA GLU A 458 -8.73 -8.59 12.93
C GLU A 458 -7.63 -7.74 13.58
N LEU A 459 -6.85 -6.97 12.80
CA LEU A 459 -5.69 -6.26 13.32
C LEU A 459 -6.06 -5.19 14.37
N PRO A 460 -7.12 -4.36 14.20
CA PRO A 460 -7.50 -3.40 15.25
C PRO A 460 -7.85 -4.08 16.57
N GLU A 461 -8.47 -5.26 16.53
CA GLU A 461 -8.87 -5.99 17.74
C GLU A 461 -7.66 -6.64 18.44
N GLN A 462 -6.71 -7.18 17.66
CA GLN A 462 -5.44 -7.70 18.20
C GLN A 462 -4.54 -6.59 18.76
N LEU A 463 -4.58 -5.39 18.17
CA LEU A 463 -3.83 -4.22 18.64
C LEU A 463 -4.25 -3.77 20.03
N LYS A 464 -5.56 -3.80 20.34
CA LYS A 464 -6.08 -3.44 21.68
C LYS A 464 -5.54 -4.32 22.81
N GLN A 465 -5.11 -5.54 22.49
CA GLN A 465 -4.65 -6.52 23.46
C GLN A 465 -3.14 -6.40 23.78
N GLN A 466 -2.40 -5.56 23.05
CA GLN A 466 -0.95 -5.44 23.23
C GLN A 466 -0.60 -4.52 24.40
N THR A 467 0.28 -5.01 25.27
CA THR A 467 0.75 -4.28 26.47
C THR A 467 2.16 -3.74 26.35
N SER A 468 2.94 -4.20 25.37
CA SER A 468 4.32 -3.76 25.13
C SER A 468 4.51 -3.17 23.73
N LEU A 469 5.45 -2.23 23.61
CA LEU A 469 5.80 -1.59 22.33
C LEU A 469 6.43 -2.59 21.34
N ASP A 470 7.19 -3.56 21.86
CA ASP A 470 7.83 -4.61 21.06
C ASP A 470 6.82 -5.57 20.44
N GLU A 471 5.86 -6.05 21.22
CA GLU A 471 4.81 -6.94 20.71
C GLU A 471 3.92 -6.22 19.68
N LEU A 472 3.60 -4.94 19.92
CA LEU A 472 2.84 -4.12 18.99
C LEU A 472 3.56 -3.98 17.64
N THR A 473 4.85 -3.67 17.68
CA THR A 473 5.64 -3.44 16.46
C THR A 473 5.80 -4.72 15.67
N ASP A 474 6.02 -5.83 16.35
CA ASP A 474 6.13 -7.16 15.76
C ASP A 474 4.83 -7.59 15.08
N LEU A 475 3.70 -7.35 15.72
CA LEU A 475 2.38 -7.64 15.18
C LEU A 475 2.10 -6.81 13.93
N VAL A 476 2.23 -5.48 14.02
CA VAL A 476 1.96 -4.56 12.90
C VAL A 476 2.88 -4.87 11.72
N THR A 477 4.17 -5.09 11.98
CA THR A 477 5.15 -5.43 10.94
C THR A 477 4.77 -6.73 10.25
N ARG A 478 4.41 -7.77 11.00
CA ARG A 478 4.06 -9.08 10.46
C ARG A 478 2.80 -9.01 9.60
N GLU A 479 1.72 -8.42 10.12
CA GLU A 479 0.43 -8.38 9.44
C GLU A 479 0.46 -7.47 8.20
N ILE A 480 1.09 -6.29 8.28
CA ILE A 480 1.22 -5.40 7.11
C ILE A 480 2.13 -5.99 6.05
N THR A 481 3.23 -6.65 6.44
CA THR A 481 4.12 -7.31 5.48
C THR A 481 3.44 -8.50 4.80
N ALA A 482 2.60 -9.23 5.54
CA ALA A 482 1.82 -10.35 5.02
C ALA A 482 0.70 -9.88 4.07
N ALA A 483 -0.01 -8.80 4.38
CA ALA A 483 -1.18 -8.39 3.60
C ALA A 483 -0.84 -7.48 2.40
N LEU A 484 0.12 -6.55 2.55
CA LEU A 484 0.44 -5.55 1.53
C LEU A 484 1.71 -5.85 0.73
N HIS A 485 2.51 -6.83 1.17
CA HIS A 485 3.78 -7.23 0.54
C HIS A 485 4.66 -6.04 0.08
N PRO A 486 4.95 -5.06 0.96
CA PRO A 486 5.92 -4.03 0.63
C PRO A 486 7.33 -4.64 0.51
N LYS A 487 8.19 -4.08 -0.34
CA LYS A 487 9.62 -4.47 -0.41
C LYS A 487 10.31 -4.23 0.93
N THR A 488 9.94 -3.15 1.61
CA THR A 488 10.48 -2.71 2.90
C THR A 488 9.34 -2.14 3.74
N PHE A 489 9.36 -2.44 5.04
CA PHE A 489 8.42 -1.86 6.00
C PHE A 489 9.17 -1.52 7.28
N ARG A 490 9.04 -0.29 7.76
CA ARG A 490 9.64 0.18 9.01
C ARG A 490 8.65 1.04 9.79
N LEU A 491 8.61 0.81 11.10
CA LEU A 491 7.96 1.67 12.07
C LEU A 491 9.02 2.55 12.71
N VAL A 492 8.79 3.85 12.71
CA VAL A 492 9.71 4.87 13.21
C VAL A 492 8.99 5.66 14.27
N PHE A 493 9.54 5.75 15.47
CA PHE A 493 8.97 6.53 16.56
C PHE A 493 9.82 7.78 16.79
N LEU A 494 9.19 8.86 17.26
CA LEU A 494 9.91 10.07 17.67
C LEU A 494 10.49 9.85 19.07
N SER A 495 11.79 10.10 19.25
CA SER A 495 12.48 9.92 20.53
C SER A 495 12.80 11.27 21.17
N THR A 496 12.51 11.39 22.47
CA THR A 496 12.80 12.59 23.28
C THR A 496 14.16 12.54 23.97
N ALA A 497 14.94 11.46 23.78
CA ALA A 497 16.25 11.32 24.39
C ALA A 497 17.28 12.14 23.59
N ALA A 498 17.42 13.42 23.94
CA ALA A 498 18.52 14.24 23.45
C ALA A 498 19.86 13.63 23.89
N GLY A 499 20.72 13.26 22.94
CA GLY A 499 22.15 13.16 23.18
C GLY A 499 22.81 11.77 23.25
N GLN A 500 22.16 10.67 22.86
CA GLN A 500 22.90 9.43 22.58
C GLN A 500 22.94 9.16 21.07
N GLU A 501 24.11 9.39 20.48
CA GLU A 501 24.57 8.49 19.42
C GLU A 501 24.43 7.07 19.95
N THR A 502 23.60 6.23 19.33
CA THR A 502 23.75 4.79 19.46
C THR A 502 23.13 4.09 18.27
N LEU A 503 24.00 3.84 17.28
CA LEU A 503 24.20 2.47 16.82
C LEU A 503 24.51 1.61 18.07
N ALA A 504 23.50 0.99 18.66
CA ALA A 504 23.70 -0.08 19.65
C ALA A 504 23.25 -1.39 19.03
N GLU A 505 24.15 -1.98 18.26
CA GLU A 505 24.16 -3.42 18.01
C GLU A 505 24.86 -4.08 19.20
N THR A 506 24.10 -4.55 20.18
CA THR A 506 24.57 -5.65 21.03
C THR A 506 23.37 -6.38 21.63
N GLN A 507 23.11 -7.54 21.02
CA GLN A 507 22.29 -8.68 21.46
C GLN A 507 20.80 -8.79 21.10
N ARG A 508 20.15 -7.78 20.51
CA ARG A 508 18.93 -7.98 19.68
C ARG A 508 18.85 -6.92 18.56
N PRO A 509 18.49 -7.25 17.31
CA PRO A 509 18.52 -6.30 16.22
C PRO A 509 17.47 -5.22 16.43
N SER A 510 17.94 -3.98 16.52
CA SER A 510 17.20 -2.72 16.57
C SER A 510 16.12 -2.62 15.48
N ARG A 511 14.84 -2.71 15.87
CA ARG A 511 13.67 -2.56 14.97
C ARG A 511 13.14 -1.13 14.86
N TYR A 512 13.68 -0.19 15.62
CA TYR A 512 13.21 1.20 15.65
C TYR A 512 14.28 2.12 15.09
N LEU A 513 13.96 2.81 14.00
CA LEU A 513 14.64 4.05 13.68
C LEU A 513 14.02 5.13 14.58
N SER A 514 14.84 5.94 15.24
CA SER A 514 14.37 7.07 16.03
C SER A 514 14.62 8.36 15.26
N LEU A 515 13.58 9.16 15.05
CA LEU A 515 13.74 10.50 14.48
C LEU A 515 13.90 11.52 15.62
N PRO A 516 14.79 12.52 15.47
CA PRO A 516 14.85 13.65 16.40
C PRO A 516 13.51 14.39 16.45
N GLU A 517 13.09 14.88 17.62
CA GLU A 517 11.86 15.69 17.76
C GLU A 517 11.85 16.94 16.88
N ARG A 518 13.02 17.48 16.53
CA ARG A 518 13.17 18.62 15.60
C ARG A 518 13.64 18.15 14.23
N SER A 519 12.73 17.53 13.48
CA SER A 519 12.98 16.97 12.15
C SER A 519 12.05 17.65 11.14
N PRO A 520 12.57 18.28 10.06
CA PRO A 520 11.74 18.81 8.97
C PRO A 520 10.72 17.79 8.43
N LEU A 521 11.12 16.51 8.37
CA LEU A 521 10.24 15.40 8.01
C LEU A 521 9.08 15.23 9.02
N ALA A 522 9.39 15.26 10.32
CA ALA A 522 8.39 15.15 11.37
C ALA A 522 7.43 16.37 11.38
N ASP A 523 7.96 17.59 11.20
CA ASP A 523 7.17 18.83 11.12
C ASP A 523 6.20 18.81 9.93
N TYR A 524 6.68 18.36 8.76
CA TYR A 524 5.84 18.19 7.58
C TYR A 524 4.75 17.15 7.81
N MET A 525 5.10 15.98 8.36
CA MET A 525 4.14 14.89 8.61
C MET A 525 3.17 15.18 9.76
N GLN A 526 3.53 16.08 10.68
CA GLN A 526 2.63 16.61 11.70
C GLN A 526 1.47 17.39 11.07
N LEU A 527 1.74 18.18 10.03
CA LEU A 527 0.73 18.95 9.29
C LEU A 527 -0.03 18.09 8.26
N ALA A 528 0.56 16.99 7.80
CA ALA A 528 -0.07 16.10 6.84
C ALA A 528 -1.40 15.51 7.38
N THR A 529 -2.46 15.60 6.58
CA THR A 529 -3.78 15.02 6.88
C THR A 529 -3.86 13.53 6.55
N GLY A 530 -2.85 12.98 5.87
CA GLY A 530 -2.87 11.61 5.38
C GLY A 530 -1.51 11.10 4.91
N ALA A 531 -1.56 10.00 4.15
CA ALA A 531 -0.37 9.27 3.70
C ALA A 531 0.22 9.99 2.49
N GLN A 532 1.55 10.19 2.51
CA GLN A 532 2.28 10.97 1.53
C GLN A 532 3.16 10.06 0.66
N ASP A 533 3.16 10.31 -0.65
CA ASP A 533 4.05 9.61 -1.57
C ASP A 533 5.46 10.20 -1.52
N VAL A 534 6.47 9.36 -1.74
CA VAL A 534 7.88 9.78 -1.84
C VAL A 534 8.28 9.74 -3.33
N PRO A 535 8.97 10.77 -3.86
CA PRO A 535 9.55 11.92 -3.17
C PRO A 535 8.52 12.95 -2.67
N LEU A 536 8.79 13.50 -1.47
CA LEU A 536 7.97 14.55 -0.88
C LEU A 536 8.11 15.89 -1.65
N PRO A 537 7.11 16.79 -1.56
CA PRO A 537 7.18 18.10 -2.19
C PRO A 537 8.37 18.94 -1.68
N PRO A 538 8.89 19.89 -2.48
CA PRO A 538 10.01 20.76 -2.09
C PRO A 538 9.77 21.55 -0.79
N GLU A 539 8.50 21.81 -0.46
CA GLU A 539 8.06 22.51 0.75
C GLU A 539 8.44 21.77 2.05
N ALA A 540 8.70 20.46 2.00
CA ALA A 540 9.09 19.67 3.16
C ALA A 540 10.51 19.97 3.67
N GLN A 541 11.36 20.65 2.88
CA GLN A 541 12.71 21.11 3.27
C GLN A 541 13.56 20.06 4.01
N LEU A 542 13.56 18.82 3.50
CA LEU A 542 14.25 17.69 4.14
C LEU A 542 15.76 17.90 4.21
N SER A 543 16.35 17.58 5.35
CA SER A 543 17.81 17.53 5.54
C SER A 543 18.44 16.36 4.76
N ALA A 544 19.75 16.44 4.49
CA ALA A 544 20.48 15.36 3.83
C ALA A 544 20.41 14.02 4.60
N PHE A 545 20.36 14.08 5.93
CA PHE A 545 20.18 12.92 6.79
C PHE A 545 18.81 12.25 6.57
N GLU A 546 17.72 13.02 6.56
CA GLU A 546 16.37 12.48 6.34
C GLU A 546 16.20 11.90 4.92
N GLN A 547 16.80 12.54 3.92
CA GLN A 547 16.82 12.00 2.55
C GLN A 547 17.52 10.64 2.50
N SER A 548 18.68 10.51 3.15
CA SER A 548 19.40 9.23 3.22
C SER A 548 18.61 8.12 3.92
N ILE A 549 17.81 8.45 4.94
CA ILE A 549 16.94 7.48 5.62
C ILE A 549 15.86 6.98 4.66
N LEU A 550 15.19 7.90 3.94
CA LEU A 550 14.15 7.54 2.98
C LEU A 550 14.70 6.68 1.84
N GLU A 551 15.92 6.96 1.39
CA GLU A 551 16.62 6.16 0.38
C GLU A 551 17.04 4.78 0.90
N GLN A 552 17.59 4.68 2.11
CA GLN A 552 17.96 3.41 2.74
C GLN A 552 16.75 2.49 2.93
N VAL A 553 15.61 3.05 3.33
CA VAL A 553 14.36 2.30 3.48
C VAL A 553 13.68 2.07 2.14
N GLN A 554 14.14 2.69 1.04
CA GLN A 554 13.47 2.69 -0.26
C GLN A 554 11.99 3.09 -0.13
N ALA A 555 11.70 4.09 0.70
CA ALA A 555 10.35 4.49 1.04
C ALA A 555 9.60 5.00 -0.20
N ALA A 556 8.41 4.48 -0.42
CA ALA A 556 7.48 4.91 -1.47
C ALA A 556 6.24 5.61 -0.87
N LEU A 557 5.83 5.24 0.34
CA LEU A 557 4.69 5.80 1.05
C LEU A 557 5.04 6.03 2.52
N LEU A 558 4.68 7.22 3.03
CA LEU A 558 4.82 7.61 4.43
C LEU A 558 3.45 7.80 5.06
N VAL A 559 3.20 7.18 6.20
CA VAL A 559 1.92 7.28 6.93
C VAL A 559 2.17 7.86 8.31
N PRO A 560 1.52 8.98 8.67
CA PRO A 560 1.69 9.58 9.99
C PRO A 560 0.97 8.75 11.06
N MET A 561 1.64 8.48 12.18
CA MET A 561 1.05 7.89 13.38
C MET A 561 0.81 9.00 14.39
N LYS A 562 -0.46 9.34 14.63
CA LYS A 562 -0.87 10.44 15.52
C LYS A 562 -1.56 9.90 16.77
N ASN A 563 -1.36 10.54 17.91
CA ASN A 563 -2.07 10.23 19.15
C ASN A 563 -3.49 10.84 19.13
N ALA A 564 -4.23 10.66 20.23
CA ALA A 564 -5.60 11.17 20.39
C ALA A 564 -5.68 12.71 20.26
N ASP A 565 -4.62 13.43 20.63
CA ASP A 565 -4.54 14.90 20.53
C ASP A 565 -4.10 15.39 19.13
N GLY A 566 -3.90 14.46 18.18
CA GLY A 566 -3.44 14.78 16.84
C GLY A 566 -1.94 15.09 16.73
N ARG A 567 -1.16 14.90 17.80
CA ARG A 567 0.31 15.00 17.76
C ARG A 567 0.92 13.77 17.11
N LEU A 568 1.94 13.99 16.30
CA LEU A 568 2.71 12.95 15.64
C LEU A 568 3.56 12.24 16.70
N VAL A 569 3.45 10.92 16.73
CA VAL A 569 4.19 10.02 17.63
C VAL A 569 5.24 9.24 16.83
N GLY A 570 4.99 9.05 15.54
CA GLY A 570 5.90 8.35 14.65
C GLY A 570 5.40 8.28 13.21
N LEU A 571 6.12 7.52 12.38
CA LEU A 571 5.86 7.32 10.96
C LEU A 571 5.91 5.83 10.61
N MET A 572 4.99 5.39 9.75
CA MET A 572 5.12 4.12 9.04
C MET A 572 5.74 4.39 7.69
N MET A 573 6.88 3.78 7.40
CA MET A 573 7.60 3.92 6.14
C MET A 573 7.46 2.63 5.36
N LEU A 574 6.80 2.71 4.20
CA LEU A 574 6.55 1.57 3.33
C LEU A 574 7.27 1.77 2.00
N GLY A 575 8.05 0.79 1.57
CA GLY A 575 8.61 0.78 0.22
C GLY A 575 7.60 0.43 -0.85
N GLU A 576 8.04 0.35 -2.10
CA GLU A 576 7.17 -0.07 -3.20
C GLU A 576 6.56 -1.45 -2.92
N LYS A 577 5.30 -1.66 -3.30
CA LYS A 577 4.72 -3.01 -3.28
C LYS A 577 5.52 -3.94 -4.17
N GLN A 578 5.69 -5.20 -3.76
CA GLN A 578 6.26 -6.24 -4.63
C GLN A 578 5.40 -6.48 -5.88
N SER A 579 4.11 -6.14 -5.82
CA SER A 579 3.22 -6.09 -6.98
C SER A 579 3.47 -4.89 -7.90
N GLU A 580 4.44 -4.01 -7.62
CA GLU A 580 4.74 -2.72 -8.30
C GLU A 580 3.49 -1.89 -8.67
N GLU A 581 2.37 -2.13 -7.99
CA GLU A 581 1.16 -1.32 -8.09
C GLU A 581 1.22 -0.22 -7.02
N PRO A 582 0.81 1.02 -7.33
CA PRO A 582 0.74 2.07 -6.34
C PRO A 582 -0.25 1.69 -5.23
N TYR A 583 -0.01 2.18 -4.01
CA TYR A 583 -0.94 2.00 -2.89
C TYR A 583 -2.30 2.62 -3.22
N SER A 584 -3.35 1.81 -3.16
CA SER A 584 -4.71 2.25 -3.48
C SER A 584 -5.24 3.22 -2.41
N ALA A 585 -6.28 3.98 -2.74
CA ALA A 585 -6.92 4.89 -1.79
C ALA A 585 -7.41 4.16 -0.52
N LEU A 586 -7.94 2.94 -0.69
CA LEU A 586 -8.37 2.09 0.42
C LEU A 586 -7.18 1.64 1.28
N ASP A 587 -6.05 1.27 0.67
CA ASP A 587 -4.86 0.88 1.43
C ASP A 587 -4.35 2.06 2.28
N ARG A 588 -4.35 3.28 1.72
CA ARG A 588 -3.96 4.50 2.43
C ARG A 588 -4.87 4.77 3.62
N GLN A 589 -6.18 4.67 3.43
CA GLN A 589 -7.16 4.87 4.51
C GLN A 589 -7.01 3.80 5.61
N THR A 590 -6.79 2.55 5.22
CA THR A 590 -6.56 1.43 6.15
C THR A 590 -5.30 1.66 6.98
N LEU A 591 -4.19 2.00 6.32
CA LEU A 591 -2.91 2.28 6.98
C LEU A 591 -3.00 3.51 7.90
N GLN A 592 -3.76 4.54 7.53
CA GLN A 592 -4.01 5.70 8.38
C GLN A 592 -4.78 5.33 9.65
N ALA A 593 -5.84 4.52 9.52
CA ALA A 593 -6.62 4.07 10.67
C ALA A 593 -5.75 3.24 11.62
N ILE A 594 -4.91 2.35 11.09
CA ILE A 594 -3.95 1.57 11.88
C ILE A 594 -2.91 2.49 12.53
N GLY A 595 -2.35 3.44 11.78
CA GLY A 595 -1.37 4.40 12.31
C GLY A 595 -1.92 5.25 13.45
N ALA A 596 -3.19 5.63 13.40
CA ALA A 596 -3.87 6.33 14.50
C ALA A 596 -4.04 5.44 15.74
N GLN A 597 -4.46 4.18 15.55
CA GLN A 597 -4.58 3.21 16.66
C GLN A 597 -3.22 2.92 17.32
N VAL A 598 -2.17 2.73 16.51
CA VAL A 598 -0.79 2.55 17.01
C VAL A 598 -0.32 3.78 17.79
N GLY A 599 -0.60 4.99 17.30
CA GLY A 599 -0.27 6.23 18.00
C GLY A 599 -0.94 6.33 19.38
N ILE A 600 -2.22 5.97 19.48
CA ILE A 600 -2.97 5.95 20.75
C ILE A 600 -2.39 4.90 21.71
N ILE A 601 -2.11 3.69 21.23
CA ILE A 601 -1.57 2.61 22.09
C ILE A 601 -0.18 2.96 22.59
N HIS A 602 0.68 3.52 21.73
CA HIS A 602 2.01 3.98 22.12
C HIS A 602 1.96 4.98 23.29
N ASP A 603 1.07 5.99 23.18
CA ASP A 603 0.89 7.00 24.23
C ASP A 603 0.38 6.38 25.54
N ASN A 604 -0.58 5.46 25.45
CA ASN A 604 -1.07 4.71 26.61
C ASN A 604 0.02 3.86 27.28
N THR A 605 0.87 3.17 26.51
CA THR A 605 2.00 2.41 27.08
C THR A 605 3.03 3.32 27.74
N ARG A 606 3.31 4.49 27.15
CA ARG A 606 4.21 5.49 27.75
C ARG A 606 3.66 6.04 29.06
N LEU A 607 2.37 6.37 29.10
CA LEU A 607 1.68 6.87 30.30
C LEU A 607 1.68 5.82 31.41
N ARG A 608 1.36 4.55 31.10
CA ARG A 608 1.42 3.45 32.08
C ARG A 608 2.83 3.28 32.67
N ALA A 609 3.87 3.29 31.83
CA ALA A 609 5.26 3.21 32.28
C ALA A 609 5.70 4.42 33.13
N GLN A 610 5.06 5.58 32.97
CA GLN A 610 5.30 6.75 33.82
C GLN A 610 4.58 6.61 35.16
N VAL A 611 3.33 6.13 35.18
CA VAL A 611 2.57 5.85 36.41
C VAL A 611 3.28 4.80 37.25
N GLU A 612 3.71 3.68 36.66
CA GLU A 612 4.43 2.62 37.37
C GLU A 612 5.75 3.12 37.98
N ARG A 613 6.48 4.00 37.30
CA ARG A 613 7.69 4.64 37.85
C ARG A 613 7.39 5.52 39.04
N VAL A 614 6.33 6.32 38.97
CA VAL A 614 5.89 7.17 40.08
C VAL A 614 5.44 6.32 41.27
N GLU A 615 4.72 5.23 41.04
CA GLU A 615 4.30 4.32 42.10
C GLU A 615 5.47 3.58 42.75
N ARG A 616 6.47 3.15 41.96
CA ARG A 616 7.68 2.50 42.48
C ARG A 616 8.49 3.46 43.35
N MET A 617 8.71 4.69 42.87
CA MET A 617 9.38 5.74 43.63
C MET A 617 8.62 6.08 44.92
N ARG A 618 7.28 6.15 44.86
CA ARG A 618 6.43 6.34 46.04
C ARG A 618 6.62 5.22 47.06
N ARG A 619 6.65 3.95 46.62
CA ARG A 619 6.90 2.80 47.50
C ARG A 619 8.28 2.83 48.13
N GLU A 620 9.33 3.13 47.35
CA GLU A 620 10.70 3.21 47.86
C GLU A 620 10.90 4.35 48.87
N VAL A 621 10.29 5.51 48.63
CA VAL A 621 10.34 6.65 49.57
C VAL A 621 9.58 6.32 50.86
N LEU A 622 8.41 5.71 50.77
CA LEU A 622 7.64 5.31 51.96
C LEU A 622 8.37 4.23 52.79
N ALA A 623 9.04 3.27 52.15
CA ALA A 623 9.82 2.25 52.84
C ALA A 623 11.00 2.82 53.64
N ARG A 624 11.71 3.83 53.10
CA ARG A 624 12.80 4.51 53.82
C ARG A 624 12.34 5.32 55.03
N LEU A 625 11.12 5.83 54.98
CA LEU A 625 10.54 6.63 56.06
C LEU A 625 10.04 5.75 57.22
N ASP A 626 9.62 4.52 56.90
CA ASP A 626 9.23 3.50 57.89
C ASP A 626 10.45 3.02 58.70
N GLU A 627 11.63 2.90 58.07
CA GLU A 627 12.90 2.56 58.75
C GLU A 627 13.38 3.63 59.75
N GLN A 628 12.89 4.87 59.66
CA GLN A 628 13.35 6.01 60.48
C GLN A 628 12.35 6.45 61.58
N GLU A 629 11.24 5.73 61.79
CA GLU A 629 10.17 6.07 62.75
C GLU A 629 9.64 7.51 62.62
N ILE A 630 9.60 8.05 61.41
CA ILE A 630 9.19 9.43 61.17
C ILE A 630 7.65 9.53 61.21
N ASN A 631 7.11 10.33 62.13
CA ASN A 631 5.67 10.61 62.20
C ASN A 631 5.25 11.52 61.02
N LEU A 632 4.70 10.89 59.98
CA LEU A 632 4.26 11.58 58.77
C LEU A 632 2.95 12.36 58.98
N VAL A 633 2.84 13.52 58.33
CA VAL A 633 1.64 14.35 58.38
C VAL A 633 0.54 13.76 57.50
N LYS A 634 -0.62 13.49 58.09
CA LYS A 634 -1.87 13.23 57.35
C LYS A 634 -2.73 14.49 57.35
N GLU A 635 -3.38 14.78 56.24
CA GLU A 635 -4.21 15.97 56.10
C GLU A 635 -5.64 15.61 55.73
N CYS A 636 -6.60 16.35 56.29
CA CYS A 636 -7.99 16.21 55.89
C CYS A 636 -8.21 16.85 54.51
N PRO A 637 -8.79 16.13 53.52
CA PRO A 637 -9.05 16.69 52.21
C PRO A 637 -10.14 17.78 52.21
N VAL A 638 -10.95 17.88 53.28
CA VAL A 638 -12.07 18.83 53.39
C VAL A 638 -11.64 20.10 54.13
N CYS A 639 -11.17 19.99 55.38
CA CYS A 639 -10.80 21.15 56.18
C CYS A 639 -9.30 21.52 56.12
N GLY A 640 -8.45 20.69 55.51
CA GLY A 640 -7.01 20.93 55.40
C GLY A 640 -6.23 20.77 56.71
N ARG A 641 -6.87 20.39 57.83
CA ARG A 641 -6.19 20.25 59.12
C ARG A 641 -5.22 19.07 59.11
N CYS A 642 -4.06 19.26 59.74
CA CYS A 642 -2.97 18.29 59.76
C CYS A 642 -2.93 17.50 61.08
N TYR A 643 -2.77 16.18 60.95
CA TYR A 643 -2.82 15.19 62.02
C TYR A 643 -1.58 14.28 61.98
N ASP A 644 -1.33 13.62 63.09
CA ASP A 644 -0.31 12.57 63.21
C ASP A 644 -0.67 11.34 62.35
N ALA A 645 0.34 10.57 61.95
CA ALA A 645 0.20 9.41 61.07
C ALA A 645 -0.74 8.32 61.64
N ASN A 646 -0.89 8.24 62.97
CA ASN A 646 -1.74 7.26 63.65
C ASN A 646 -3.25 7.62 63.61
N VAL A 647 -3.59 8.85 63.22
CA VAL A 647 -4.99 9.27 63.06
C VAL A 647 -5.45 8.94 61.64
N ASN A 648 -6.64 8.36 61.50
CA ASN A 648 -7.21 7.99 60.20
C ASN A 648 -8.42 8.83 59.79
N LEU A 649 -9.10 9.44 60.77
CA LEU A 649 -10.31 10.22 60.54
C LEU A 649 -10.13 11.63 61.11
N CYS A 650 -10.62 12.62 60.37
CA CYS A 650 -10.66 14.00 60.83
C CYS A 650 -11.60 14.13 62.04
N ALA A 651 -11.18 14.89 63.06
CA ALA A 651 -12.00 15.14 64.24
C ALA A 651 -13.21 16.04 63.95
N ASP A 652 -13.09 16.93 62.96
CA ASP A 652 -14.09 17.96 62.67
C ASP A 652 -15.17 17.48 61.69
N ASP A 653 -14.78 16.77 60.62
CA ASP A 653 -15.67 16.38 59.50
C ASP A 653 -15.75 14.86 59.25
N ARG A 654 -14.99 14.06 60.01
CA ARG A 654 -14.89 12.59 59.86
C ARG A 654 -14.45 12.10 58.48
N ALA A 655 -13.88 12.96 57.63
CA ALA A 655 -13.27 12.52 56.38
C ALA A 655 -12.02 11.67 56.65
N GLU A 656 -11.77 10.71 55.76
CA GLU A 656 -10.53 9.91 55.79
C GLU A 656 -9.32 10.80 55.49
N LEU A 657 -8.32 10.74 56.36
CA LEU A 657 -7.14 11.57 56.25
C LEU A 657 -6.19 11.03 55.19
N THR A 658 -5.64 11.93 54.38
CA THR A 658 -4.80 11.57 53.24
C THR A 658 -3.33 11.87 53.50
N LEU A 659 -2.46 10.96 53.07
CA LEU A 659 -1.02 11.19 53.03
C LEU A 659 -0.64 11.79 51.67
N SER A 660 -0.73 13.12 51.56
CA SER A 660 -0.48 13.85 50.32
C SER A 660 0.99 14.00 49.96
N LEU A 661 1.85 14.22 50.96
CA LEU A 661 3.28 14.37 50.80
C LEU A 661 3.98 13.64 51.95
N PRO A 662 5.12 12.97 51.70
CA PRO A 662 5.88 12.29 52.74
C PRO A 662 6.68 13.31 53.56
N VAL A 663 6.02 14.04 54.45
CA VAL A 663 6.60 15.10 55.28
C VAL A 663 6.28 14.82 56.76
N GLU A 664 7.20 15.16 57.64
CA GLU A 664 7.04 15.00 59.09
C GLU A 664 5.99 15.96 59.65
N ARG A 665 5.22 15.54 60.65
CA ARG A 665 4.26 16.41 61.36
C ARG A 665 4.93 17.59 62.06
N VAL A 666 6.16 17.38 62.53
CA VAL A 666 7.01 18.41 63.16
C VAL A 666 8.38 18.40 62.49
N ILE A 667 8.65 19.38 61.63
CA ILE A 667 9.90 19.47 60.88
C ILE A 667 11.03 19.94 61.82
N GLU A 668 12.14 19.18 61.85
CA GLU A 668 13.33 19.40 62.71
C GLU A 668 13.01 19.53 64.21
N GLY A 669 11.84 19.06 64.67
CA GLY A 669 11.38 19.29 66.04
C GLY A 669 11.07 20.77 66.37
N LYS A 670 11.11 21.67 65.38
CA LYS A 670 10.93 23.13 65.56
C LYS A 670 9.57 23.60 65.07
N TYR A 671 9.09 23.04 63.97
CA TYR A 671 7.94 23.57 63.24
C TYR A 671 6.83 22.54 63.13
N ARG A 672 5.73 22.76 63.85
CA ARG A 672 4.57 21.86 63.83
C ARG A 672 3.58 22.27 62.75
N LEU A 673 3.32 21.41 61.76
CA LEU A 673 2.44 21.71 60.61
C LEU A 673 0.94 21.64 60.98
N ASP A 674 0.25 22.74 61.19
CA ASP A 674 -1.12 22.72 61.73
C ASP A 674 -2.23 22.56 60.67
N SER A 675 -2.08 23.16 59.49
CA SER A 675 -3.03 22.98 58.38
C SER A 675 -2.40 23.24 57.01
N LEU A 676 -2.88 22.57 55.97
CA LEU A 676 -2.53 22.84 54.58
C LEU A 676 -3.17 24.15 54.11
N LEU A 677 -2.36 25.09 53.62
CA LEU A 677 -2.82 26.36 53.02
C LEU A 677 -2.96 26.28 51.51
N GLY A 678 -2.14 25.45 50.85
CA GLY A 678 -2.21 25.27 49.41
C GLY A 678 -1.25 24.19 48.92
N LYS A 679 -1.66 23.48 47.87
CA LYS A 679 -0.88 22.39 47.25
C LYS A 679 -0.66 22.70 45.77
N GLY A 680 0.56 22.47 45.29
CA GLY A 680 0.96 22.71 43.90
C GLY A 680 1.91 21.63 43.37
N GLY A 681 2.29 21.74 42.10
CA GLY A 681 3.15 20.73 41.45
C GLY A 681 4.56 20.58 42.03
N MET A 682 5.05 21.58 42.77
CA MET A 682 6.38 21.56 43.39
C MET A 682 6.37 21.15 44.87
N GLY A 683 5.20 20.96 45.47
CA GLY A 683 5.05 20.67 46.90
C GLY A 683 3.82 21.33 47.52
N ALA A 684 3.90 21.66 48.80
CA ALA A 684 2.77 22.23 49.56
C ALA A 684 3.22 23.34 50.50
N VAL A 685 2.28 24.24 50.81
CA VAL A 685 2.42 25.29 51.80
C VAL A 685 1.51 24.97 52.98
N TYR A 686 2.08 24.91 54.18
CA TYR A 686 1.37 24.66 55.42
C TYR A 686 1.40 25.88 56.32
N LEU A 687 0.31 26.13 57.03
CA LEU A 687 0.32 26.91 58.26
C LEU A 687 0.99 26.04 59.32
N ALA A 688 1.99 26.58 59.99
CA ALA A 688 2.72 25.87 61.02
C ALA A 688 2.93 26.77 62.25
N HIS A 689 3.21 26.14 63.38
CA HIS A 689 3.58 26.82 64.61
C HIS A 689 5.06 26.61 64.88
N ASP A 690 5.81 27.70 64.98
CA ASP A 690 7.19 27.70 65.45
C ASP A 690 7.17 27.48 66.97
N LEU A 691 7.56 26.29 67.41
CA LEU A 691 7.51 25.86 68.80
C LEU A 691 8.53 26.61 69.68
N ARG A 692 9.59 27.16 69.08
CA ARG A 692 10.65 27.87 69.82
C ARG A 692 10.30 29.32 70.04
N LEU A 693 9.79 29.99 69.01
CA LEU A 693 9.42 31.40 69.06
C LEU A 693 7.94 31.63 69.40
N ASN A 694 7.16 30.54 69.52
CA ASN A 694 5.73 30.53 69.83
C ASN A 694 4.91 31.46 68.90
N ARG A 695 5.12 31.34 67.59
CA ARG A 695 4.45 32.16 66.56
C ARG A 695 3.99 31.31 65.38
N SER A 696 2.95 31.75 64.69
CA SER A 696 2.52 31.13 63.44
C SER A 696 3.44 31.54 62.28
N VAL A 697 3.81 30.56 61.47
CA VAL A 697 4.66 30.68 60.27
C VAL A 697 4.03 29.92 59.12
N ALA A 698 4.28 30.34 57.88
CA ALA A 698 3.93 29.56 56.71
C ALA A 698 5.17 28.76 56.29
N ILE A 699 5.01 27.48 55.96
CA ILE A 699 6.11 26.60 55.56
C ILE A 699 5.82 25.99 54.22
N LYS A 700 6.64 26.34 53.23
CA LYS A 700 6.62 25.73 51.90
C LYS A 700 7.58 24.56 51.85
N VAL A 701 7.05 23.37 51.66
CA VAL A 701 7.81 22.13 51.54
C VAL A 701 7.96 21.76 50.07
N ILE A 702 9.18 21.46 49.65
CA ILE A 702 9.56 21.15 48.28
C ILE A 702 10.02 19.69 48.22
N LEU A 703 9.47 18.92 47.28
CA LEU A 703 9.68 17.48 47.18
C LEU A 703 11.11 17.11 46.74
N ALA A 704 11.63 16.02 47.30
CA ALA A 704 12.99 15.51 47.02
C ALA A 704 13.26 15.23 45.54
N HIS A 705 12.30 14.62 44.83
CA HIS A 705 12.47 14.24 43.41
C HIS A 705 12.59 15.42 42.46
N LEU A 706 12.30 16.64 42.92
CA LEU A 706 12.53 17.85 42.15
C LEU A 706 14.04 18.15 42.13
N PHE A 707 14.75 17.92 43.22
CA PHE A 707 16.20 18.11 43.28
C PHE A 707 16.90 16.94 42.57
N GLY A 708 17.04 17.03 41.24
CA GLY A 708 17.61 15.98 40.39
C GLY A 708 19.09 15.66 40.65
N ASP A 709 19.87 16.65 41.11
CA ASP A 709 21.28 16.54 41.51
C ASP A 709 21.49 17.32 42.83
N PRO A 710 22.36 16.86 43.76
CA PRO A 710 22.88 17.66 44.87
C PRO A 710 23.24 19.13 44.56
N ALA A 711 23.64 19.46 43.33
CA ALA A 711 23.87 20.83 42.86
C ALA A 711 22.60 21.70 42.89
N ALA A 712 21.43 21.16 42.52
CA ALA A 712 20.16 21.88 42.57
C ALA A 712 19.80 22.30 44.00
N LEU A 713 20.01 21.42 44.98
CA LEU A 713 19.76 21.71 46.38
C LEU A 713 20.72 22.80 46.91
N ARG A 714 21.99 22.80 46.49
CA ARG A 714 22.95 23.86 46.83
C ARG A 714 22.56 25.22 46.22
N ARG A 715 22.04 25.24 44.99
CA ARG A 715 21.49 26.47 44.36
C ARG A 715 20.32 27.00 45.18
N PHE A 716 19.39 26.13 45.56
CA PHE A 716 18.23 26.50 46.39
C PHE A 716 18.66 27.12 47.74
N GLU A 717 19.58 26.48 48.46
CA GLU A 717 20.08 27.00 49.75
C GLU A 717 20.76 28.36 49.61
N ARG A 718 21.50 28.58 48.50
CA ARG A 718 22.14 29.87 48.22
C ARG A 718 21.10 30.95 47.98
N GLU A 719 20.08 30.67 47.16
CA GLU A 719 19.04 31.66 46.86
C GLU A 719 18.13 31.93 48.07
N ALA A 720 17.77 30.89 48.84
CA ALA A 720 17.01 31.04 50.08
C ALA A 720 17.73 31.91 51.11
N ARG A 721 19.06 31.79 51.21
CA ARG A 721 19.88 32.65 52.07
C ARG A 721 19.84 34.12 51.64
N THR A 722 19.91 34.40 50.33
CA THR A 722 19.80 35.76 49.80
C THR A 722 18.40 36.34 50.06
N ALA A 723 17.34 35.54 49.87
CA ALA A 723 15.97 35.94 50.15
C ALA A 723 15.70 36.22 51.64
N ALA A 724 16.30 35.44 52.55
CA ALA A 724 16.18 35.66 54.01
C ALA A 724 16.84 36.97 54.49
N ALA A 725 17.80 37.51 53.74
CA ALA A 725 18.42 38.80 54.04
C ALA A 725 17.55 40.00 53.61
N LEU A 726 16.55 39.78 52.75
CA LEU A 726 15.71 40.84 52.20
C LEU A 726 14.53 41.12 53.13
N ARG A 727 14.42 42.37 53.60
CA ARG A 727 13.29 42.84 54.41
C ARG A 727 12.69 44.08 53.76
N HIS A 728 11.44 43.97 53.35
CA HIS A 728 10.69 45.08 52.75
C HIS A 728 9.20 44.94 53.11
N PRO A 729 8.47 46.03 53.42
CA PRO A 729 7.05 45.96 53.78
C PRO A 729 6.18 45.29 52.71
N ASN A 730 6.54 45.47 51.43
CA ASN A 730 5.80 44.88 50.29
C ASN A 730 6.31 43.52 49.83
N LEU A 731 7.19 42.86 50.58
CA LEU A 731 7.65 41.50 50.33
C LEU A 731 7.32 40.60 51.53
N VAL A 732 7.09 39.32 51.28
CA VAL A 732 7.00 38.32 52.34
C VAL A 732 8.36 38.13 53.00
N ALA A 733 8.40 38.17 54.33
CA ALA A 733 9.64 37.89 55.05
C ALA A 733 9.92 36.38 55.10
N VAL A 734 11.14 35.99 54.72
CA VAL A 734 11.65 34.63 54.93
C VAL A 734 12.40 34.58 56.27
N TYR A 735 12.02 33.65 57.13
CA TYR A 735 12.56 33.52 58.48
C TYR A 735 13.62 32.42 58.62
N ASP A 736 13.43 31.29 57.96
CA ASP A 736 14.35 30.14 58.05
C ASP A 736 14.23 29.25 56.79
N PHE A 737 15.19 28.36 56.58
CA PHE A 737 15.15 27.32 55.54
C PHE A 737 15.96 26.10 55.97
N GLY A 738 15.61 24.93 55.45
CA GLY A 738 16.33 23.71 55.77
C GLY A 738 15.98 22.52 54.88
N ARG A 739 16.38 21.33 55.32
CA ARG A 739 16.14 20.06 54.62
C ARG A 739 15.14 19.21 55.39
N THR A 740 14.26 18.53 54.67
CA THR A 740 13.32 17.56 55.26
C THR A 740 13.98 16.19 55.40
N GLY A 741 13.57 15.36 56.37
CA GLY A 741 14.07 13.98 56.52
C GLY A 741 13.90 13.10 55.26
N ALA A 742 12.84 13.36 54.48
CA ALA A 742 12.57 12.68 53.20
C ALA A 742 13.46 13.12 52.02
N GLY A 743 14.49 13.95 52.24
CA GLY A 743 15.43 14.42 51.21
C GLY A 743 14.98 15.65 50.41
N GLY A 744 13.82 16.23 50.73
CA GLY A 744 13.35 17.52 50.20
C GLY A 744 13.89 18.73 50.98
N ALA A 745 13.37 19.92 50.67
CA ALA A 745 13.72 21.17 51.34
C ALA A 745 12.46 21.89 51.86
N TYR A 746 12.63 22.79 52.83
CA TYR A 746 11.53 23.62 53.31
C TYR A 746 11.98 25.08 53.49
N LEU A 747 11.02 26.00 53.33
CA LEU A 747 11.19 27.44 53.49
C LEU A 747 10.15 27.96 54.49
N VAL A 748 10.60 28.61 55.56
CA VAL A 748 9.77 29.20 56.61
C VAL A 748 9.60 30.68 56.35
N MET A 749 8.37 31.15 56.27
CA MET A 749 8.02 32.52 55.90
C MET A 749 6.91 33.10 56.79
N GLU A 750 6.74 34.41 56.69
CA GLU A 750 5.64 35.17 57.28
C GLU A 750 4.28 34.62 56.84
N VAL A 751 3.36 34.44 57.80
CA VAL A 751 1.95 34.15 57.47
C VAL A 751 1.28 35.47 57.10
N VAL A 752 0.98 35.63 55.82
CA VAL A 752 0.25 36.81 55.32
C VAL A 752 -1.25 36.50 55.32
N ARG A 753 -2.03 37.30 56.06
CA ARG A 753 -3.50 37.22 56.07
C ARG A 753 -4.07 38.20 55.06
N GLY A 754 -4.91 37.71 54.16
CA GLY A 754 -5.54 38.50 53.12
C GLY A 754 -5.97 37.65 51.94
N ARG A 755 -6.24 38.31 50.83
CA ARG A 755 -6.67 37.68 49.57
C ARG A 755 -5.67 37.94 48.47
N SER A 756 -5.47 36.97 47.59
CA SER A 756 -4.60 37.16 46.43
C SER A 756 -5.20 38.14 45.42
N LEU A 757 -4.36 38.84 44.65
CA LEU A 757 -4.78 39.68 43.54
C LEU A 757 -5.60 38.86 42.53
N ARG A 758 -5.29 37.57 42.34
CA ARG A 758 -6.12 36.66 41.54
C ARG A 758 -7.56 36.59 42.06
N ALA A 759 -7.74 36.38 43.36
CA ALA A 759 -9.09 36.30 43.95
C ALA A 759 -9.84 37.62 43.75
N GLU A 760 -9.14 38.74 43.89
CA GLU A 760 -9.71 40.06 43.68
C GLU A 760 -10.11 40.31 42.22
N LEU A 761 -9.27 39.95 41.25
CA LEU A 761 -9.58 40.07 39.83
C LEU A 761 -10.72 39.15 39.40
N ARG A 762 -10.87 37.97 40.01
CA ARG A 762 -12.06 37.12 39.79
C ARG A 762 -13.35 37.78 40.28
N GLN A 763 -13.30 38.48 41.41
CA GLN A 763 -14.47 39.15 41.99
C GLN A 763 -14.81 40.45 41.27
N ARG A 764 -13.82 41.33 41.04
CA ARG A 764 -14.03 42.67 40.45
C ARG A 764 -13.98 42.70 38.93
N ARG A 765 -13.47 41.64 38.29
CA ARG A 765 -13.06 41.57 36.87
C ARG A 765 -11.92 42.53 36.48
N ARG A 766 -11.98 43.79 36.89
CA ARG A 766 -11.06 44.88 36.53
C ARG A 766 -10.85 45.83 37.71
N LEU A 767 -9.71 46.50 37.74
CA LEU A 767 -9.39 47.59 38.64
C LEU A 767 -9.51 48.92 37.90
N ASP A 768 -9.94 49.97 38.59
CA ASP A 768 -9.84 51.33 38.10
C ASP A 768 -8.39 51.83 38.14
N GLY A 769 -8.05 52.76 37.24
CA GLY A 769 -6.69 53.30 37.09
C GLY A 769 -6.06 53.75 38.42
N PRO A 770 -6.75 54.54 39.25
CA PRO A 770 -6.24 54.98 40.55
C PRO A 770 -5.93 53.83 41.52
N THR A 771 -6.81 52.82 41.62
CA THR A 771 -6.55 51.64 42.47
C THR A 771 -5.39 50.81 41.92
N ALA A 772 -5.35 50.60 40.60
CA ALA A 772 -4.24 49.89 39.95
C ALA A 772 -2.90 50.61 40.18
N ALA A 773 -2.87 51.95 40.06
CA ALA A 773 -1.71 52.76 40.36
C ALA A 773 -1.23 52.51 41.79
N LEU A 774 -2.12 52.60 42.78
CA LEU A 774 -1.77 52.42 44.18
C LEU A 774 -1.19 51.03 44.50
N TRP A 775 -1.81 49.97 43.96
CA TRP A 775 -1.39 48.61 44.26
C TRP A 775 -0.12 48.22 43.51
N PHE A 776 -0.01 48.59 42.23
CA PHE A 776 1.20 48.30 41.46
C PHE A 776 2.40 49.12 41.92
N ASP A 777 2.20 50.34 42.44
CA ASP A 777 3.28 51.12 43.05
C ASP A 777 3.95 50.34 44.19
N GLN A 778 3.16 49.79 45.11
CA GLN A 778 3.65 48.92 46.20
C GLN A 778 4.33 47.64 45.69
N ILE A 779 3.80 47.01 44.63
CA ILE A 779 4.43 45.84 44.01
C ILE A 779 5.79 46.24 43.42
N PHE A 780 5.87 47.36 42.70
CA PHE A 780 7.12 47.86 42.13
C PHE A 780 8.16 48.18 43.21
N GLU A 781 7.78 48.78 44.35
CA GLU A 781 8.69 48.99 45.48
C GLU A 781 9.29 47.66 45.98
N GLY A 782 8.47 46.63 46.15
CA GLY A 782 8.94 45.30 46.54
C GLY A 782 9.93 44.69 45.54
N ILE A 783 9.61 44.75 44.24
CA ILE A 783 10.50 44.17 43.21
C ILE A 783 11.78 44.98 43.03
N LYS A 784 11.75 46.31 43.15
CA LYS A 784 12.96 47.14 43.18
C LYS A 784 13.89 46.76 44.32
N ALA A 785 13.35 46.55 45.52
CA ALA A 785 14.14 46.11 46.66
C ALA A 785 14.79 44.74 46.41
N ALA A 786 14.07 43.80 45.79
CA ALA A 786 14.60 42.50 45.39
C ALA A 786 15.72 42.63 44.33
N HIS A 787 15.50 43.42 43.28
CA HIS A 787 16.48 43.65 42.21
C HIS A 787 17.74 44.34 42.74
N ALA A 788 17.62 45.29 43.66
CA ALA A 788 18.76 45.94 44.32
C ALA A 788 19.60 44.96 45.17
N ALA A 789 18.97 43.90 45.68
CA ALA A 789 19.64 42.80 46.37
C ALA A 789 20.16 41.70 45.41
N GLY A 790 20.04 41.90 44.09
CA GLY A 790 20.48 40.94 43.07
C GLY A 790 19.55 39.73 42.89
N ILE A 791 18.29 39.82 43.35
CA ILE A 791 17.30 38.74 43.27
C ILE A 791 16.29 39.08 42.17
N VAL A 792 16.15 38.19 41.18
CA VAL A 792 15.04 38.20 40.21
C VAL A 792 13.91 37.32 40.74
N HIS A 793 12.65 37.76 40.65
CA HIS A 793 11.51 37.04 41.23
C HIS A 793 11.11 35.80 40.42
N ARG A 794 11.14 35.86 39.09
CA ARG A 794 10.97 34.75 38.12
C ARG A 794 9.57 34.12 38.02
N ASP A 795 8.70 34.28 39.03
CA ASP A 795 7.33 33.74 39.04
C ASP A 795 6.27 34.78 39.43
N LEU A 796 6.34 35.98 38.85
CA LEU A 796 5.33 37.02 39.12
C LEU A 796 4.02 36.71 38.41
N LYS A 797 2.94 36.67 39.21
CA LYS A 797 1.57 36.40 38.78
C LYS A 797 0.57 36.85 39.84
N PRO A 798 -0.71 37.05 39.51
CA PRO A 798 -1.71 37.53 40.47
C PRO A 798 -1.91 36.63 41.70
N GLU A 799 -1.59 35.34 41.61
CA GLU A 799 -1.64 34.41 42.75
C GLU A 799 -0.57 34.70 43.81
N ASN A 800 0.56 35.28 43.40
CA ASN A 800 1.71 35.56 44.25
C ASN A 800 1.71 37.01 44.79
N VAL A 801 0.60 37.73 44.66
CA VAL A 801 0.43 39.07 45.25
C VAL A 801 -0.75 39.02 46.19
N VAL A 802 -0.57 39.41 47.44
CA VAL A 802 -1.62 39.43 48.46
C VAL A 802 -1.96 40.86 48.87
N ILE A 803 -3.27 41.13 48.86
CA ILE A 803 -3.88 42.31 49.44
C ILE A 803 -4.16 41.94 50.89
N CYS A 804 -3.36 42.49 51.80
CA CYS A 804 -3.43 42.17 53.23
C CYS A 804 -4.70 42.77 53.82
N ASP A 805 -5.29 42.08 54.80
CA ASP A 805 -6.44 42.60 55.55
C ASP A 805 -6.06 43.79 56.43
N ASP A 806 -4.78 43.85 56.83
CA ASP A 806 -4.22 44.95 57.60
C ASP A 806 -4.13 46.22 56.74
N CYS A 807 -4.83 47.27 57.16
CA CYS A 807 -4.68 48.59 56.60
C CYS A 807 -3.50 49.30 57.25
N SER A 808 -2.68 50.00 56.47
CA SER A 808 -1.65 50.88 57.04
C SER A 808 -2.31 51.90 57.97
N ALA A 809 -1.81 51.99 59.21
CA ALA A 809 -2.31 52.92 60.23
C ALA A 809 -2.24 54.39 59.77
N GLU A 810 -1.39 54.71 58.80
CA GLU A 810 -1.14 56.06 58.29
C GLU A 810 -1.97 56.41 57.03
N SER A 811 -2.36 55.44 56.20
CA SER A 811 -2.97 55.72 54.89
C SER A 811 -4.38 55.16 54.66
N ARG A 812 -4.95 54.36 55.58
CA ARG A 812 -6.23 53.62 55.38
C ARG A 812 -6.27 52.75 54.11
N GLN A 813 -5.11 52.48 53.50
CA GLN A 813 -5.00 51.67 52.29
C GLN A 813 -4.53 50.25 52.65
N PRO A 814 -4.94 49.23 51.88
CA PRO A 814 -4.46 47.87 52.08
C PRO A 814 -2.97 47.80 51.76
N VAL A 815 -2.23 47.08 52.60
CA VAL A 815 -0.82 46.75 52.34
C VAL A 815 -0.75 45.63 51.30
N ILE A 816 0.04 45.84 50.24
CA ILE A 816 0.26 44.82 49.21
C ILE A 816 1.59 44.12 49.47
N LYS A 817 1.57 42.79 49.56
CA LYS A 817 2.78 41.96 49.71
C LYS A 817 2.94 41.00 48.53
N VAL A 818 4.13 40.98 47.94
CA VAL A 818 4.52 39.95 46.97
C VAL A 818 5.06 38.74 47.73
N LEU A 819 4.51 37.58 47.41
CA LEU A 819 4.87 36.28 47.95
C LEU A 819 5.82 35.54 47.02
N ASP A 820 6.52 34.54 47.57
CA ASP A 820 7.14 33.45 46.82
C ASP A 820 8.10 33.89 45.70
N PHE A 821 9.33 34.25 46.08
CA PHE A 821 10.45 34.25 45.13
C PHE A 821 10.53 32.87 44.47
N GLY A 822 10.66 32.80 43.14
CA GLY A 822 10.73 31.56 42.36
C GLY A 822 11.98 30.69 42.63
N LEU A 823 12.48 30.66 43.86
CA LEU A 823 13.71 30.00 44.34
C LEU A 823 13.73 28.50 44.04
N ALA A 824 12.54 27.88 43.99
CA ALA A 824 12.40 26.49 43.61
C ALA A 824 12.56 26.27 42.10
N LYS A 825 12.21 27.24 41.25
CA LYS A 825 12.25 27.10 39.78
C LYS A 825 13.68 27.22 39.23
N SER A 826 14.46 28.17 39.73
CA SER A 826 15.87 28.41 39.36
C SER A 826 16.79 27.22 39.58
N SER A 827 16.50 26.43 40.61
CA SER A 827 17.30 25.25 40.97
C SER A 827 17.02 24.06 40.05
N LEU A 828 15.86 24.07 39.38
CA LEU A 828 15.30 23.02 38.54
C LEU A 828 15.47 23.30 37.03
N GLU A 829 16.10 24.42 36.67
CA GLU A 829 16.28 24.95 35.31
C GLU A 829 17.23 24.14 34.41
N ASP A 830 17.73 22.98 34.82
CA ASP A 830 18.40 22.08 33.89
C ASP A 830 17.39 21.57 32.83
N GLU A 831 17.80 21.58 31.55
CA GLU A 831 17.00 21.46 30.30
C GLU A 831 15.94 20.34 30.25
N GLN A 832 15.96 19.39 31.19
CA GLN A 832 15.18 18.16 31.18
C GLN A 832 13.85 18.23 31.96
N THR A 833 13.63 19.25 32.80
CA THR A 833 12.47 19.25 33.72
C THR A 833 11.27 20.03 33.20
N ILE A 834 11.51 21.11 32.45
CA ILE A 834 10.48 22.04 31.97
C ILE A 834 9.64 21.41 30.83
N THR A 835 10.17 20.41 30.13
CA THR A 835 9.58 19.81 28.93
C THR A 835 8.74 18.54 29.18
N ARG A 836 8.54 18.10 30.43
CA ARG A 836 7.75 16.89 30.74
C ARG A 836 6.25 17.12 30.45
N PRO A 837 5.65 16.44 29.46
CA PRO A 837 4.21 16.53 29.21
C PRO A 837 3.44 15.89 30.38
N GLY A 838 2.41 16.57 30.89
CA GLY A 838 1.49 16.03 31.89
C GLY A 838 1.69 16.53 33.33
N MET A 839 2.72 17.33 33.62
CA MET A 839 2.67 18.16 34.83
C MET A 839 1.80 19.38 34.54
N VAL A 840 0.64 19.49 35.19
CA VAL A 840 -0.16 20.72 35.25
C VAL A 840 0.63 21.74 36.08
N MET A 841 1.68 22.31 35.50
CA MET A 841 2.21 23.59 35.95
C MET A 841 1.16 24.64 35.57
N GLY A 842 0.70 25.40 36.55
CA GLY A 842 -0.38 26.37 36.42
C GLY A 842 -0.17 27.43 35.33
N THR A 843 -1.18 28.29 35.18
CA THR A 843 -1.36 29.34 34.17
C THR A 843 -0.05 29.95 33.63
N VAL A 844 0.42 29.43 32.50
CA VAL A 844 1.65 29.82 31.77
C VAL A 844 1.63 31.24 31.20
N GLY A 845 0.50 31.95 31.34
CA GLY A 845 0.20 33.24 30.72
C GLY A 845 1.09 34.44 31.10
N TYR A 846 1.98 34.30 32.08
CA TYR A 846 2.79 35.41 32.64
C TYR A 846 4.29 35.29 32.35
N MET A 847 4.76 34.13 31.85
CA MET A 847 6.19 33.87 31.66
C MET A 847 6.76 34.72 30.51
N ALA A 848 7.92 35.33 30.72
CA ALA A 848 8.60 36.06 29.66
C ALA A 848 9.06 35.12 28.52
N PRO A 849 9.19 35.61 27.26
CA PRO A 849 9.64 34.81 26.11
C PRO A 849 10.90 34.00 26.37
N GLU A 850 11.90 34.60 27.01
CA GLU A 850 13.17 33.98 27.36
C GLU A 850 12.98 32.82 28.35
N GLN A 851 12.12 32.99 29.36
CA GLN A 851 11.80 31.93 30.33
C GLN A 851 11.02 30.78 29.67
N ALA A 852 10.08 31.11 28.79
CA ALA A 852 9.30 30.13 28.04
C ALA A 852 10.17 29.31 27.06
N MET A 853 11.32 29.85 26.66
CA MET A 853 12.35 29.19 25.83
C MET A 853 13.42 28.45 26.66
N GLY A 854 13.32 28.44 28.00
CA GLY A 854 14.31 27.81 28.88
C GLY A 854 15.62 28.58 29.02
N ARG A 855 15.66 29.87 28.65
CA ARG A 855 16.82 30.75 28.90
C ARG A 855 16.72 31.32 30.32
N GLU A 856 17.86 31.75 30.85
CA GLU A 856 17.97 32.33 32.20
C GLU A 856 17.09 33.59 32.33
N ALA A 857 16.31 33.64 33.42
CA ALA A 857 15.46 34.78 33.74
C ALA A 857 16.29 35.97 34.24
N VAL A 858 16.09 37.14 33.64
CA VAL A 858 16.77 38.40 33.98
C VAL A 858 15.79 39.40 34.60
N ALA A 859 16.27 40.54 35.11
CA ALA A 859 15.39 41.59 35.65
C ALA A 859 14.29 42.03 34.67
N GLY A 860 14.58 42.02 33.36
CA GLY A 860 13.61 42.27 32.29
C GLY A 860 12.47 41.25 32.22
N SER A 861 12.66 40.02 32.71
CA SER A 861 11.61 38.99 32.77
C SER A 861 10.53 39.33 33.80
N ASP A 862 10.91 39.93 34.94
CA ASP A 862 9.96 40.42 35.93
C ASP A 862 9.17 41.63 35.39
N ILE A 863 9.80 42.53 34.63
CA ILE A 863 9.14 43.67 33.98
C ILE A 863 8.06 43.18 32.99
N PHE A 864 8.36 42.14 32.21
CA PHE A 864 7.38 41.52 31.32
C PHE A 864 6.17 40.97 32.10
N SER A 865 6.45 40.21 33.16
CA SER A 865 5.41 39.59 34.01
C SER A 865 4.52 40.65 34.67
N LEU A 866 5.11 41.74 35.17
CA LEU A 866 4.40 42.90 35.74
C LEU A 866 3.53 43.60 34.67
N GLY A 867 4.04 43.73 33.45
CA GLY A 867 3.27 44.26 32.31
C GLY A 867 2.03 43.41 32.01
N VAL A 868 2.17 42.08 32.00
CA VAL A 868 1.04 41.15 31.79
C VAL A 868 0.01 41.29 32.91
N MET A 869 0.46 41.28 34.17
CA MET A 869 -0.41 41.43 35.33
C MET A 869 -1.18 42.76 35.31
N LEU A 870 -0.52 43.84 34.89
CA LEU A 870 -1.15 45.15 34.80
C LEU A 870 -2.23 45.19 33.72
N VAL A 871 -1.97 44.61 32.54
CA VAL A 871 -3.00 44.52 31.49
C VAL A 871 -4.21 43.77 32.00
N GLU A 872 -4.00 42.59 32.58
CA GLU A 872 -5.10 41.80 33.12
C GLU A 872 -5.85 42.54 34.22
N ALA A 873 -5.15 43.27 35.09
CA ALA A 873 -5.80 44.05 36.14
C ALA A 873 -6.72 45.13 35.57
N LEU A 874 -6.39 45.73 34.42
CA LEU A 874 -7.17 46.80 33.79
C LEU A 874 -8.26 46.28 32.84
N THR A 875 -8.01 45.18 32.12
CA THR A 875 -8.90 44.66 31.07
C THR A 875 -9.65 43.40 31.48
N GLY A 876 -9.22 42.71 32.54
CA GLY A 876 -9.72 41.40 32.94
C GLY A 876 -9.26 40.25 32.02
N ASP A 877 -8.47 40.55 30.98
CA ASP A 877 -7.98 39.60 29.99
C ASP A 877 -6.45 39.66 29.91
N VAL A 878 -5.79 38.51 29.75
CA VAL A 878 -4.34 38.46 29.55
C VAL A 878 -3.97 38.79 28.10
N PRO A 879 -2.82 39.43 27.82
CA PRO A 879 -2.42 39.82 26.46
C PRO A 879 -2.16 38.63 25.52
N PHE A 880 -1.86 37.45 26.07
CA PHE A 880 -1.55 36.24 25.33
C PHE A 880 -2.48 35.07 25.75
N PRO A 881 -3.77 35.09 25.36
CA PRO A 881 -4.75 34.09 25.79
C PRO A 881 -4.55 32.77 25.02
N ARG A 882 -4.03 31.73 25.67
CA ARG A 882 -3.84 30.39 25.08
C ARG A 882 -4.16 29.27 26.06
N ARG A 883 -4.69 28.15 25.56
CA ARG A 883 -5.19 27.04 26.39
C ARG A 883 -4.10 26.06 26.83
N ASN A 884 -2.98 26.02 26.13
CA ASN A 884 -1.86 25.13 26.44
C ASN A 884 -0.50 25.86 26.32
N PHE A 885 0.52 25.29 26.97
CA PHE A 885 1.87 25.89 27.03
C PHE A 885 2.54 26.03 25.67
N SER A 886 2.41 25.05 24.78
CA SER A 886 2.97 25.13 23.44
C SER A 886 2.41 26.31 22.64
N GLU A 887 1.09 26.54 22.72
CA GLU A 887 0.46 27.68 22.07
C GLU A 887 0.92 29.02 22.68
N TYR A 888 1.09 29.07 24.01
CA TYR A 888 1.62 30.25 24.69
C TYR A 888 3.05 30.58 24.21
N VAL A 889 3.93 29.58 24.17
CA VAL A 889 5.31 29.73 23.67
C VAL A 889 5.31 30.27 22.25
N VAL A 890 4.46 29.74 21.36
CA VAL A 890 4.33 30.22 19.98
C VAL A 890 3.81 31.66 19.94
N ALA A 891 2.78 31.99 20.72
CA ALA A 891 2.16 33.31 20.74
C ALA A 891 3.13 34.40 21.24
N VAL A 892 3.86 34.12 22.31
CA VAL A 892 4.84 35.04 22.90
C VAL A 892 6.08 35.15 22.00
N ARG A 893 6.53 34.06 21.37
CA ARG A 893 7.63 34.07 20.39
C ARG A 893 7.30 34.92 19.15
N ASN A 894 6.07 34.82 18.67
CA ASN A 894 5.61 35.52 17.46
C ASN A 894 4.95 36.88 17.77
N GLN A 895 4.97 37.34 19.03
CA GLN A 895 4.33 38.58 19.50
C GLN A 895 2.86 38.75 19.08
N THR A 896 2.08 37.66 19.00
CA THR A 896 0.64 37.77 18.74
C THR A 896 -0.07 38.20 20.03
N MET A 897 -0.07 39.51 20.31
CA MET A 897 -0.61 40.11 21.52
C MET A 897 -1.98 40.74 21.28
N HIS A 898 -2.96 40.38 22.11
CA HIS A 898 -4.26 41.01 22.19
C HIS A 898 -4.23 42.10 23.27
N LEU A 899 -3.92 43.32 22.87
CA LEU A 899 -3.88 44.48 23.77
C LEU A 899 -4.68 45.63 23.17
N SER A 900 -5.74 46.03 23.86
CA SER A 900 -6.52 47.25 23.58
C SER A 900 -7.02 47.82 24.91
N LEU A 901 -6.49 48.97 25.32
CA LEU A 901 -6.88 49.63 26.57
C LEU A 901 -7.96 50.70 26.38
N GLY A 902 -8.36 50.97 25.14
CA GLY A 902 -9.35 51.99 24.77
C GLY A 902 -8.85 52.96 23.70
N THR A 903 -9.71 53.90 23.30
CA THR A 903 -9.43 54.84 22.21
C THR A 903 -8.96 56.22 22.66
N THR A 904 -9.04 56.53 23.96
CA THR A 904 -8.66 57.85 24.50
C THR A 904 -7.14 58.08 24.43
N PRO A 905 -6.68 59.34 24.41
CA PRO A 905 -5.23 59.65 24.41
C PRO A 905 -4.48 59.04 25.60
N GLU A 906 -5.10 59.00 26.77
CA GLU A 906 -4.56 58.43 28.01
C GLU A 906 -4.43 56.91 27.85
N ALA A 907 -5.47 56.24 27.34
CA ALA A 907 -5.46 54.80 27.07
C ALA A 907 -4.38 54.41 26.05
N LYS A 908 -4.21 55.18 24.97
CA LYS A 908 -3.15 54.95 23.97
C LYS A 908 -1.74 55.18 24.54
N THR A 909 -1.59 56.12 25.47
CA THR A 909 -0.31 56.39 26.13
C THR A 909 0.06 55.24 27.05
N LEU A 910 -0.89 54.78 27.87
CA LEU A 910 -0.72 53.62 28.74
C LEU A 910 -0.46 52.34 27.92
N GLU A 911 -1.15 52.16 26.79
CA GLU A 911 -0.93 51.03 25.90
C GLU A 911 0.50 51.02 25.35
N ARG A 912 1.05 52.18 24.96
CA ARG A 912 2.44 52.28 24.48
C ARG A 912 3.47 51.90 25.55
N ILE A 913 3.23 52.34 26.78
CA ILE A 913 4.08 52.04 27.95
C ILE A 913 4.09 50.52 28.20
N VAL A 914 2.90 49.91 28.27
CA VAL A 914 2.77 48.46 28.47
C VAL A 914 3.35 47.67 27.30
N ARG A 915 3.16 48.08 26.05
CA ARG A 915 3.74 47.42 24.87
C ARG A 915 5.26 47.34 24.96
N ARG A 916 5.93 48.39 25.45
CA ARG A 916 7.39 48.37 25.69
C ARG A 916 7.79 47.38 26.79
N ALA A 917 7.01 47.28 27.87
CA ALA A 917 7.26 46.26 28.90
C ALA A 917 7.08 44.82 28.38
N LEU A 918 6.22 44.62 27.36
CA LEU A 918 5.92 43.34 26.74
C LEU A 918 6.74 43.03 25.47
N SER A 919 7.83 43.77 25.22
CA SER A 919 8.73 43.50 24.09
C SER A 919 9.35 42.10 24.15
N ARG A 920 9.62 41.49 23.00
CA ARG A 920 10.13 40.11 22.92
C ARG A 920 11.55 40.05 23.44
N GLU A 921 12.42 40.92 22.95
CA GLU A 921 13.80 41.00 23.39
C GLU A 921 13.86 41.73 24.75
N PRO A 922 14.51 41.17 25.79
CA PRO A 922 14.63 41.81 27.09
C PRO A 922 15.28 43.20 27.04
N GLU A 923 16.19 43.41 26.09
CA GLU A 923 16.92 44.67 25.88
C GLU A 923 16.03 45.81 25.36
N GLU A 924 14.91 45.48 24.70
CA GLU A 924 13.94 46.46 24.20
C GLU A 924 12.92 46.90 25.27
N ARG A 925 12.96 46.30 26.46
CA ARG A 925 12.09 46.64 27.59
C ARG A 925 12.64 47.86 28.34
N TYR A 926 12.06 48.15 29.51
CA TYR A 926 12.63 49.15 30.42
C TYR A 926 13.91 48.62 31.06
N ALA A 927 14.90 49.49 31.26
CA ALA A 927 16.20 49.09 31.81
C ALA A 927 16.12 48.70 33.29
N SER A 928 15.09 49.20 34.00
CA SER A 928 14.82 48.84 35.39
C SER A 928 13.34 48.93 35.73
N VAL A 929 12.93 48.28 36.82
CA VAL A 929 11.57 48.40 37.38
C VAL A 929 11.26 49.84 37.78
N ALA A 930 12.27 50.61 38.23
CA ALA A 930 12.11 52.03 38.55
C ALA A 930 11.75 52.88 37.32
N GLU A 931 12.38 52.62 36.16
CA GLU A 931 12.04 53.30 34.90
C GLU A 931 10.61 52.95 34.46
N PHE A 932 10.21 51.69 34.59
CA PHE A 932 8.85 51.26 34.25
C PHE A 932 7.80 51.89 35.18
N GLN A 933 8.04 51.87 36.50
CA GLN A 933 7.19 52.49 37.52
C GLN A 933 6.99 53.99 37.23
N ALA A 934 8.08 54.73 36.98
CA ALA A 934 8.03 56.17 36.71
C ALA A 934 7.22 56.50 35.45
N ALA A 935 7.22 55.62 34.44
CA ALA A 935 6.40 55.79 33.25
C ALA A 935 4.92 55.44 33.47
N VAL A 936 4.64 54.32 34.17
CA VAL A 936 3.30 53.72 34.21
C VAL A 936 2.40 54.29 35.31
N ILE A 937 2.94 54.63 36.48
CA ILE A 937 2.13 55.10 37.62
C ILE A 937 1.40 56.43 37.32
N PRO A 938 2.05 57.46 36.74
CA PRO A 938 1.33 58.68 36.35
C PRO A 938 0.26 58.41 35.29
N ALA A 939 0.55 57.54 34.32
CA ALA A 939 -0.42 57.20 33.26
C ALA A 939 -1.66 56.48 33.81
N LEU A 940 -1.51 55.66 34.86
CA LEU A 940 -2.62 54.97 35.52
C LEU A 940 -3.53 55.93 36.32
N GLN A 941 -2.97 56.96 36.95
CA GLN A 941 -3.75 57.94 37.72
C GLN A 941 -4.77 58.70 36.85
N PHE A 942 -4.45 58.94 35.58
CA PHE A 942 -5.33 59.62 34.62
C PHE A 942 -6.15 58.66 33.74
N TYR A 943 -5.99 57.34 33.93
CA TYR A 943 -6.73 56.34 33.16
C TYR A 943 -8.13 56.12 33.76
N ALA A 944 -9.14 56.75 33.15
CA ALA A 944 -10.54 56.50 33.48
C ALA A 944 -11.01 55.20 32.79
N VAL A 945 -11.41 54.20 33.58
CA VAL A 945 -12.04 52.99 33.03
C VAL A 945 -13.41 53.38 32.48
N HIS A 946 -13.58 53.35 31.16
CA HIS A 946 -14.90 53.48 30.56
C HIS A 946 -15.76 52.28 30.99
N PRO A 947 -17.01 52.48 31.47
CA PRO A 947 -17.93 51.40 31.73
C PRO A 947 -18.28 50.73 30.39
N ALA A 948 -17.70 49.56 30.13
CA ALA A 948 -18.13 48.71 29.03
C ALA A 948 -19.52 48.15 29.36
N ALA A 949 -20.40 48.17 28.35
CA ALA A 949 -21.81 47.77 28.43
C ALA A 949 -22.04 46.47 29.22
N ALA A 950 -23.12 46.46 30.02
CA ALA A 950 -23.55 45.32 30.83
C ALA A 950 -23.57 44.01 30.00
N PRO A 951 -23.00 42.91 30.52
CA PRO A 951 -23.01 41.64 29.79
C PRO A 951 -24.43 41.08 29.72
N LYS A 952 -24.80 40.60 28.53
CA LYS A 952 -25.97 39.75 28.31
C LYS A 952 -25.87 38.51 29.23
N PRO A 953 -26.95 38.06 29.89
CA PRO A 953 -26.89 36.87 30.72
C PRO A 953 -26.49 35.66 29.87
N ALA A 954 -25.51 34.89 30.36
CA ALA A 954 -25.14 33.62 29.78
C ALA A 954 -26.33 32.65 29.85
N SER A 955 -26.59 31.94 28.76
CA SER A 955 -27.56 30.84 28.71
C SER A 955 -27.19 29.75 29.72
N ALA A 956 -28.21 29.18 30.36
CA ALA A 956 -28.09 28.26 31.50
C ALA A 956 -27.42 26.90 31.22
N ASP A 957 -26.88 26.65 30.03
CA ASP A 957 -26.34 25.33 29.63
C ASP A 957 -24.81 25.20 29.76
N ASP A 958 -24.07 26.23 30.18
CA ASP A 958 -22.60 26.22 30.28
C ASP A 958 -22.06 26.40 31.72
N MET A 959 -22.84 26.06 32.74
CA MET A 959 -22.33 26.00 34.12
C MET A 959 -21.82 24.60 34.48
N PRO A 960 -20.54 24.43 34.86
CA PRO A 960 -20.20 23.33 35.76
C PRO A 960 -20.79 23.67 37.12
N THR A 961 -21.82 22.92 37.53
CA THR A 961 -22.35 22.93 38.90
C THR A 961 -21.23 22.62 39.89
N LEU A 962 -20.74 23.65 40.58
CA LEU A 962 -20.07 23.48 41.86
C LEU A 962 -21.12 23.12 42.92
N PRO A 963 -20.87 22.16 43.81
CA PRO A 963 -21.79 21.86 44.90
C PRO A 963 -21.85 23.06 45.86
N ALA A 964 -23.07 23.53 46.14
CA ALA A 964 -23.32 24.54 47.16
C ALA A 964 -22.98 23.99 48.57
N PRO A 965 -22.59 24.85 49.53
CA PRO A 965 -22.42 24.45 50.92
C PRO A 965 -23.79 24.05 51.48
N ARG A 966 -23.99 22.75 51.77
CA ARG A 966 -25.18 22.29 52.49
C ARG A 966 -25.00 22.57 53.98
N HIS A 967 -25.82 23.51 54.46
CA HIS A 967 -26.25 23.53 55.85
C HIS A 967 -26.87 22.16 56.21
N LEU A 968 -26.40 21.59 57.32
CA LEU A 968 -26.95 20.39 57.93
C LEU A 968 -28.21 20.75 58.72
N GLU A 969 -29.38 20.39 58.19
CA GLU A 969 -30.54 20.04 59.00
C GLU A 969 -30.90 18.57 58.73
N GLY A 970 -30.99 17.80 59.81
CA GLY A 970 -31.07 16.35 59.77
C GLY A 970 -32.47 15.81 59.48
N SER A 971 -32.53 14.64 58.85
CA SER A 971 -33.64 13.70 59.00
C SER A 971 -33.18 12.31 58.53
N ALA A 972 -33.33 11.33 59.41
CA ALA A 972 -33.05 9.92 59.21
C ALA A 972 -33.98 9.29 58.16
N HIS A 973 -33.49 8.33 57.38
CA HIS A 973 -34.17 7.07 57.01
C HIS A 973 -33.18 6.15 56.26
N ALA A 974 -33.00 4.93 56.77
CA ALA A 974 -32.16 3.88 56.20
C ALA A 974 -32.93 3.01 55.18
N PRO A 975 -32.24 2.35 54.23
CA PRO A 975 -32.77 1.15 53.61
C PRO A 975 -31.82 -0.06 53.73
N THR A 976 -32.49 -1.21 53.70
CA THR A 976 -32.10 -2.58 54.06
C THR A 976 -31.22 -3.26 53.00
N LEU A 977 -30.29 -4.11 53.45
CA LEU A 977 -29.45 -4.98 52.63
C LEU A 977 -30.24 -6.21 52.13
N ALA A 978 -30.01 -6.62 50.87
CA ALA A 978 -30.45 -7.90 50.31
C ALA A 978 -29.22 -8.75 49.94
N GLU A 979 -29.22 -10.00 50.42
CA GLU A 979 -28.21 -11.04 50.24
C GLU A 979 -28.23 -11.71 48.85
N PRO A 980 -27.13 -12.39 48.45
CA PRO A 980 -27.01 -13.11 47.18
C PRO A 980 -27.47 -14.57 47.27
N ALA A 981 -28.00 -15.11 46.16
CA ALA A 981 -28.46 -16.49 46.04
C ALA A 981 -27.57 -17.36 45.13
N ALA A 982 -27.26 -18.56 45.60
CA ALA A 982 -26.95 -19.79 44.85
C ALA A 982 -27.15 -20.98 45.83
N PRO A 983 -27.25 -22.27 45.42
CA PRO A 983 -27.18 -22.88 44.08
C PRO A 983 -28.32 -23.89 43.79
N ASP A 984 -28.35 -24.54 42.62
CA ASP A 984 -28.95 -25.87 42.51
C ASP A 984 -28.34 -26.72 41.37
N ILE A 985 -28.06 -27.99 41.69
CA ILE A 985 -27.55 -29.03 40.78
C ILE A 985 -28.49 -30.23 40.87
N LYS A 986 -28.89 -30.76 39.69
CA LYS A 986 -29.13 -32.18 39.29
C LYS A 986 -30.45 -32.41 38.56
N PRO A 987 -30.57 -33.47 37.71
CA PRO A 987 -29.66 -34.62 37.53
C PRO A 987 -28.73 -34.58 36.32
#